data_AF-A0A8T9AZA1-F1
#
_entry.id   AF-A0A8T9AZA1-F1
#
_cell.length_a   1.000
_cell.length_b   1.000
_cell.length_c   1.000
_cell.angle_alpha   90.00
_cell.angle_beta   90.00
_cell.angle_gamma   90.00
#
_symmetry.space_group_name_H-M   'P 1'
#
loop_
_entity.id
_entity.type
_entity.pdbx_description
1 polymer ?
#
loop_
_entity_poly.entity_id
_entity_poly.type
_entity_poly.pdbx_seq_one_letter_code
_entity_poly.pdbx_strand_id
1 'polypeptide(L)'
;MAATWRSCRRPYRLSDRTGSPYVASEAHKSCPRKGWRHGRQSVQRPRFPERMRPASALTVCVGISAYPAAVLEPTERPLRYLASGAGELSELFSRMWPGNGSNHICLVDSAATLSKVRELISSQTRKFDILIVYLAGHGRARGEGFEFLFHDERPQDTKVTAADLDALVSGSSAASTLFLLDACHAGQFGAETTLFKSPEPGRGRFCLTSSKADQKSWEDPFFRRSLFADALIKALTDSPEAAGRTKVVSGDLFSEVATDVARHAFGLKGSAAQEPVIFGAASEVLELTTVVSGTVPQKSLTTYETLLLRTRQIGLATACIAVLAIAATSAVTWRPAINPSGSVELRAGPKWLSPLNVGPWALRVETDAARSDLKDEDLQAALLDERGMHAWPGLGAGGTRRWADVFIDDYLNSETAARWRVRLGFADAVEHLTTMGHVIIPTPTPAFASSTEMAAEVALLEPHRSLPDVWKLQWKDYLAPGSCGSEEPAGPASDIFLTYLLSDPADYKVWIRGLAAAARTDDSIGFGQVADLVQMFTTANAVWKKQFRETVAAPGEPITAERIAARFTERPTSSEVAAMVELVSAVVARRTDLSLEAVTPQERNQLVSLMDGCSDVAVHALATLGSAGDPGKVIAWAHAREKSDQGRIELGELAAHGALPDAEITWVLDSIGFSGDQVSRRHAFVNARGWLEAIAAYRSLPTPVLVKLIDYAAERGAANDSGEQQQALRLVLGDPAAGKPPLGALIAKTVGADVGTGPLPPNDQQVEQVGLLARSGAPMTAGQREILRSILADATSPETERIAYTGEDKGEAADAIELAAGLTSTHLVAISRAVIGGTAEHDLQTRQAILNFFETALADARRFGVQPSRLQETVSAAAVLLEQDSTGGLDTAALYRTVACCAQDMAARKARIDIVVAALLRMPIKQRDDTVAGLRVRWQSEQEAELKLAIADVIIRAMTQQRP
;
A
#
# COMPACT_ATOMS: atom_id res chain seq x y z
N MET A 1 -48.84 -17.16 -4.08
CA MET A 1 -49.21 -16.37 -5.27
C MET A 1 -48.07 -16.49 -6.27
N ALA A 2 -48.41 -16.91 -7.50
CA ALA A 2 -47.59 -17.26 -8.66
C ALA A 2 -46.58 -16.17 -9.09
N ALA A 3 -45.49 -16.39 -9.82
CA ALA A 3 -44.82 -17.59 -10.37
C ALA A 3 -43.35 -17.23 -10.69
N THR A 4 -42.50 -18.25 -10.62
CA THR A 4 -41.06 -18.31 -10.91
C THR A 4 -40.73 -18.30 -12.42
N TRP A 5 -39.61 -17.69 -12.81
CA TRP A 5 -38.99 -17.77 -14.15
C TRP A 5 -37.48 -18.02 -14.07
N ARG A 6 -37.04 -19.22 -14.47
CA ARG A 6 -35.73 -19.68 -14.99
C ARG A 6 -36.05 -21.00 -15.73
N SER A 7 -35.50 -21.43 -16.86
CA SER A 7 -34.25 -21.11 -17.56
C SER A 7 -34.23 -21.71 -18.99
N CYS A 8 -33.42 -21.07 -19.86
CA CYS A 8 -32.38 -21.68 -20.72
C CYS A 8 -32.65 -22.39 -22.07
N ARG A 9 -31.80 -21.94 -23.03
CA ARG A 9 -31.11 -22.62 -24.16
C ARG A 9 -31.80 -22.62 -25.54
N ARG A 10 -31.11 -22.03 -26.54
CA ARG A 10 -30.24 -22.75 -27.49
C ARG A 10 -29.41 -21.79 -28.40
N PRO A 11 -28.38 -22.29 -29.11
CA PRO A 11 -27.10 -21.60 -29.32
C PRO A 11 -26.88 -21.05 -30.73
N TYR A 12 -25.80 -20.26 -30.87
CA TYR A 12 -25.16 -19.90 -32.14
C TYR A 12 -24.06 -20.92 -32.52
N ARG A 13 -23.94 -21.27 -33.81
CA ARG A 13 -22.65 -21.36 -34.53
C ARG A 13 -22.79 -21.57 -36.05
N LEU A 14 -22.06 -20.71 -36.77
CA LEU A 14 -21.24 -20.89 -37.99
C LEU A 14 -21.81 -21.60 -39.23
N SER A 15 -21.79 -20.89 -40.38
CA SER A 15 -21.06 -21.37 -41.57
C SER A 15 -20.76 -20.25 -42.57
N ASP A 16 -19.70 -20.50 -43.32
CA ASP A 16 -18.92 -19.67 -44.23
C ASP A 16 -19.53 -19.35 -45.61
N ARG A 17 -19.02 -18.24 -46.16
CA ARG A 17 -18.56 -17.95 -47.55
C ARG A 17 -19.13 -18.67 -48.79
N THR A 18 -19.23 -17.84 -49.85
CA THR A 18 -19.03 -18.06 -51.31
C THR A 18 -20.21 -18.49 -52.21
N GLY A 19 -20.34 -17.82 -53.37
CA GLY A 19 -20.99 -18.38 -54.57
C GLY A 19 -21.97 -17.48 -55.32
N SER A 20 -21.50 -16.80 -56.36
CA SER A 20 -22.25 -16.18 -57.49
C SER A 20 -22.71 -17.27 -58.50
N PRO A 21 -23.34 -17.02 -59.69
CA PRO A 21 -24.56 -16.27 -60.07
C PRO A 21 -25.56 -17.10 -60.97
N TYR A 22 -26.64 -16.42 -61.45
CA TYR A 22 -27.48 -16.69 -62.64
C TYR A 22 -28.54 -17.84 -62.63
N VAL A 23 -29.82 -17.50 -62.87
CA VAL A 23 -30.62 -17.71 -64.12
C VAL A 23 -32.12 -17.43 -63.85
N ALA A 24 -32.79 -16.85 -64.86
CA ALA A 24 -34.19 -16.40 -64.90
C ALA A 24 -35.25 -17.52 -65.04
N SER A 25 -36.50 -17.25 -64.63
CA SER A 25 -37.72 -17.55 -65.43
C SER A 25 -39.03 -17.02 -64.79
N GLU A 26 -39.80 -16.34 -65.64
CA GLU A 26 -41.26 -16.29 -65.85
C GLU A 26 -42.34 -16.49 -64.75
N ALA A 27 -43.22 -15.47 -64.70
CA ALA A 27 -44.67 -15.51 -64.92
C ALA A 27 -45.71 -15.79 -63.79
N HIS A 28 -46.59 -14.77 -63.66
CA HIS A 28 -48.07 -14.84 -63.62
C HIS A 28 -48.89 -14.93 -62.31
N LYS A 29 -49.97 -14.13 -62.33
CA LYS A 29 -51.31 -14.19 -61.64
C LYS A 29 -51.46 -13.37 -60.34
N SER A 30 -52.12 -12.19 -60.41
CA SER A 30 -53.57 -11.90 -60.28
C SER A 30 -54.06 -11.90 -58.83
N CYS A 31 -54.61 -10.82 -58.25
CA CYS A 31 -56.01 -10.32 -58.31
C CYS A 31 -56.20 -9.28 -57.16
N PRO A 32 -57.36 -8.60 -56.97
CA PRO A 32 -58.32 -8.05 -57.92
C PRO A 32 -58.71 -6.57 -57.63
N ARG A 33 -59.26 -5.91 -58.66
CA ARG A 33 -60.04 -4.65 -58.55
C ARG A 33 -61.48 -4.95 -58.11
N LYS A 34 -62.03 -4.14 -57.20
CA LYS A 34 -63.48 -3.90 -57.07
C LYS A 34 -63.74 -2.42 -57.30
N GLY A 35 -64.56 -2.13 -58.30
CA GLY A 35 -65.01 -0.78 -58.63
C GLY A 35 -66.24 -0.38 -57.84
N TRP A 36 -66.41 0.92 -57.67
CA TRP A 36 -67.69 1.56 -57.36
C TRP A 36 -67.86 2.78 -58.26
N ARG A 37 -68.98 2.82 -58.97
CA ARG A 37 -69.36 3.85 -59.94
C ARG A 37 -69.95 5.07 -59.25
N HIS A 38 -69.74 6.19 -59.93
CA HIS A 38 -70.23 7.55 -59.68
C HIS A 38 -71.74 7.68 -59.43
N GLY A 39 -72.09 8.39 -58.36
CA GLY A 39 -73.29 9.23 -58.31
C GLY A 39 -72.93 10.65 -58.76
N ARG A 40 -73.59 11.15 -59.81
CA ARG A 40 -73.56 12.56 -60.20
C ARG A 40 -74.40 13.35 -59.20
N GLN A 41 -73.73 14.06 -58.30
CA GLN A 41 -74.27 15.30 -57.73
C GLN A 41 -73.52 16.45 -58.37
N SER A 42 -74.27 17.42 -58.89
CA SER A 42 -73.76 18.71 -59.33
C SER A 42 -73.23 19.48 -58.12
N VAL A 43 -72.01 19.18 -57.72
CA VAL A 43 -71.25 19.97 -56.76
C VAL A 43 -70.72 21.17 -57.54
N GLN A 44 -71.17 22.37 -57.15
CA GLN A 44 -70.54 23.63 -57.53
C GLN A 44 -69.03 23.45 -57.39
N ARG A 45 -68.26 23.68 -58.46
CA ARG A 45 -66.80 23.66 -58.39
C ARG A 45 -66.38 24.49 -57.16
N PRO A 46 -65.67 23.92 -56.17
CA PRO A 46 -65.01 24.77 -55.19
C PRO A 46 -64.11 25.70 -56.00
N ARG A 47 -64.29 27.02 -55.86
CA ARG A 47 -63.30 27.97 -56.35
C ARG A 47 -61.99 27.53 -55.69
N PHE A 48 -60.99 27.17 -56.49
CA PHE A 48 -59.64 27.04 -55.95
C PHE A 48 -59.32 28.35 -55.23
N PRO A 49 -58.78 28.32 -53.99
CA PRO A 49 -58.38 29.55 -53.33
C PRO A 49 -57.42 30.29 -54.25
N GLU A 50 -57.67 31.59 -54.43
CA GLU A 50 -56.76 32.46 -55.17
C GLU A 50 -55.37 32.38 -54.53
N ARG A 51 -54.32 32.32 -55.36
CA ARG A 51 -52.94 32.31 -54.88
C ARG A 51 -52.47 33.75 -54.78
N MET A 52 -52.13 34.20 -53.58
CA MET A 52 -51.59 35.54 -53.37
C MET A 52 -50.07 35.51 -53.51
N ARG A 53 -49.56 36.29 -54.46
CA ARG A 53 -48.13 36.54 -54.64
C ARG A 53 -47.86 38.03 -54.36
N PRO A 54 -47.26 38.37 -53.21
CA PRO A 54 -47.02 39.76 -52.86
C PRO A 54 -46.06 40.43 -53.86
N ALA A 55 -46.48 41.53 -54.48
CA ALA A 55 -45.63 42.35 -55.34
C ALA A 55 -44.93 43.47 -54.54
N SER A 56 -45.51 43.86 -53.41
CA SER A 56 -44.98 44.85 -52.46
C SER A 56 -45.01 44.32 -51.02
N ALA A 57 -43.95 44.59 -50.26
CA ALA A 57 -43.81 44.12 -48.88
C ALA A 57 -43.37 45.23 -47.93
N LEU A 58 -43.96 45.21 -46.73
CA LEU A 58 -43.39 45.85 -45.55
C LEU A 58 -42.75 44.75 -44.72
N THR A 59 -41.42 44.77 -44.54
CA THR A 59 -40.74 43.80 -43.67
C THR A 59 -40.13 44.50 -42.47
N VAL A 60 -40.28 43.90 -41.30
CA VAL A 60 -39.77 44.40 -40.02
C VAL A 60 -39.02 43.26 -39.34
N CYS A 61 -37.71 43.30 -39.37
CA CYS A 61 -36.84 42.34 -38.69
C CYS A 61 -36.34 42.93 -37.38
N VAL A 62 -36.63 42.25 -36.29
CA VAL A 62 -36.24 42.64 -34.94
C VAL A 62 -35.40 41.53 -34.33
N GLY A 63 -34.19 41.86 -33.87
CA GLY A 63 -33.28 40.89 -33.25
C GLY A 63 -32.57 41.49 -32.06
N ILE A 64 -32.73 40.89 -30.88
CA ILE A 64 -32.18 41.42 -29.64
C ILE A 64 -31.21 40.38 -29.05
N SER A 65 -29.93 40.70 -29.07
CA SER A 65 -28.88 39.92 -28.41
C SER A 65 -28.46 40.61 -27.10
N ALA A 66 -28.28 41.92 -27.13
CA ALA A 66 -27.71 42.71 -26.03
C ALA A 66 -28.81 43.29 -25.13
N TYR A 67 -29.36 42.47 -24.23
CA TYR A 67 -30.28 42.95 -23.20
C TYR A 67 -29.54 43.66 -22.05
N PRO A 68 -30.09 44.74 -21.49
CA PRO A 68 -29.63 45.27 -20.22
C PRO A 68 -29.75 44.23 -19.11
N ALA A 69 -28.75 44.11 -18.24
CA ALA A 69 -28.71 43.07 -17.20
C ALA A 69 -29.93 43.10 -16.26
N ALA A 70 -30.54 44.27 -16.05
CA ALA A 70 -31.73 44.45 -15.22
C ALA A 70 -33.02 43.84 -15.83
N VAL A 71 -33.02 43.52 -17.13
CA VAL A 71 -34.18 42.95 -17.86
C VAL A 71 -34.21 41.42 -17.77
N LEU A 72 -33.03 40.80 -17.65
CA LEU A 72 -32.86 39.36 -17.60
C LEU A 72 -33.04 38.80 -16.19
N GLU A 73 -33.64 37.62 -16.08
CA GLU A 73 -33.72 36.87 -14.83
C GLU A 73 -32.38 36.19 -14.51
N PRO A 74 -32.08 35.88 -13.23
CA PRO A 74 -30.82 35.22 -12.84
C PRO A 74 -30.53 33.90 -13.55
N THR A 75 -31.57 33.19 -13.99
CA THR A 75 -31.47 31.92 -14.73
C THR A 75 -31.34 32.09 -16.24
N GLU A 76 -31.56 33.30 -16.76
CA GLU A 76 -31.47 33.63 -18.18
C GLU A 76 -30.03 33.99 -18.53
N ARG A 77 -29.60 33.56 -19.72
CA ARG A 77 -28.27 33.88 -20.24
C ARG A 77 -28.39 34.90 -21.37
N PRO A 78 -27.41 35.80 -21.53
CA PRO A 78 -27.38 36.72 -22.66
C PRO A 78 -27.38 35.95 -23.98
N LEU A 79 -28.22 36.40 -24.90
CA LEU A 79 -28.22 35.96 -26.30
C LEU A 79 -27.04 36.61 -27.03
N ARG A 80 -26.60 36.00 -28.13
CA ARG A 80 -25.39 36.44 -28.85
C ARG A 80 -25.64 36.68 -30.32
N TYR A 81 -26.60 36.00 -30.92
CA TYR A 81 -26.66 35.86 -32.37
C TYR A 81 -27.99 36.32 -33.00
N LEU A 82 -28.97 36.75 -32.21
CA LEU A 82 -30.29 37.15 -32.72
C LEU A 82 -30.25 38.45 -33.53
N ALA A 83 -29.45 39.45 -33.10
CA ALA A 83 -29.22 40.68 -33.85
C ALA A 83 -28.64 40.41 -35.26
N SER A 84 -27.62 39.54 -35.35
CA SER A 84 -27.03 39.13 -36.64
C SER A 84 -28.05 38.40 -37.52
N GLY A 85 -28.81 37.46 -36.94
CA GLY A 85 -29.84 36.72 -37.67
C GLY A 85 -30.94 37.61 -38.24
N ALA A 86 -31.39 38.62 -37.48
CA ALA A 86 -32.37 39.60 -37.95
C ALA A 86 -31.83 40.46 -39.11
N GLY A 87 -30.57 40.89 -39.02
CA GLY A 87 -29.90 41.61 -40.10
C GLY A 87 -29.86 40.82 -41.40
N GLU A 88 -29.46 39.56 -41.35
CA GLU A 88 -29.37 38.68 -42.53
C GLU A 88 -30.74 38.35 -43.13
N LEU A 89 -31.78 38.15 -42.30
CA LEU A 89 -33.15 38.01 -42.80
C LEU A 89 -33.67 39.29 -43.45
N SER A 90 -33.36 40.46 -42.89
CA SER A 90 -33.72 41.75 -43.50
C SER A 90 -33.07 41.91 -44.87
N GLU A 91 -31.80 41.54 -45.00
CA GLU A 91 -31.09 41.57 -46.28
C GLU A 91 -31.73 40.59 -47.28
N LEU A 92 -32.08 39.38 -46.84
CA LEU A 92 -32.78 38.40 -47.66
C LEU A 92 -34.12 38.93 -48.17
N PHE A 93 -34.94 39.53 -47.30
CA PHE A 93 -36.22 40.12 -47.69
C PHE A 93 -36.06 41.29 -48.67
N SER A 94 -35.02 42.11 -48.52
CA SER A 94 -34.73 43.20 -49.47
C SER A 94 -34.41 42.69 -50.88
N ARG A 95 -33.81 41.50 -50.98
CA ARG A 95 -33.57 40.81 -52.26
C ARG A 95 -34.83 40.18 -52.84
N MET A 96 -35.76 39.74 -52.00
CA MET A 96 -37.05 39.18 -52.44
C MET A 96 -37.97 40.23 -53.05
N TRP A 97 -37.92 41.47 -52.54
CA TRP A 97 -38.69 42.60 -53.08
C TRP A 97 -37.79 43.80 -53.43
N PRO A 98 -36.99 43.69 -54.51
CA PRO A 98 -36.08 44.76 -54.91
C PRO A 98 -36.87 45.89 -55.58
N GLY A 99 -37.04 47.01 -54.90
CA GLY A 99 -37.60 48.22 -55.51
C GLY A 99 -38.23 49.19 -54.51
N ASN A 100 -38.46 50.43 -54.98
CA ASN A 100 -39.01 51.52 -54.16
C ASN A 100 -40.48 51.31 -53.73
N GLY A 101 -41.11 50.21 -54.15
CA GLY A 101 -42.46 49.79 -53.79
C GLY A 101 -42.56 49.12 -52.42
N SER A 102 -41.45 48.60 -51.90
CA SER A 102 -41.36 47.86 -50.63
C SER A 102 -40.50 48.61 -49.61
N ASN A 103 -40.76 48.37 -48.32
CA ASN A 103 -40.01 48.97 -47.21
C ASN A 103 -39.45 47.86 -46.31
N HIS A 104 -38.16 47.94 -46.00
CA HIS A 104 -37.44 46.96 -45.18
C HIS A 104 -36.86 47.66 -43.95
N ILE A 105 -37.33 47.29 -42.77
CA ILE A 105 -36.96 47.86 -41.50
C ILE A 105 -36.22 46.79 -40.70
N CYS A 106 -35.01 47.11 -40.23
CA CYS A 106 -34.23 46.25 -39.34
C CYS A 106 -33.93 47.02 -38.06
N LEU A 107 -34.34 46.48 -36.92
CA LEU A 107 -34.08 47.03 -35.60
C LEU A 107 -33.37 45.97 -34.77
N VAL A 108 -32.17 46.30 -34.28
CA VAL A 108 -31.39 45.38 -33.47
C VAL A 108 -31.00 46.02 -32.14
N ASP A 109 -30.89 45.18 -31.12
CA ASP A 109 -30.43 45.55 -29.78
C ASP A 109 -31.09 46.84 -29.26
N SER A 110 -30.34 47.90 -28.95
CA SER A 110 -30.88 49.12 -28.36
C SER A 110 -31.90 49.87 -29.22
N ALA A 111 -31.94 49.62 -30.53
CA ALA A 111 -32.95 50.18 -31.43
C ALA A 111 -34.27 49.38 -31.44
N ALA A 112 -34.27 48.15 -30.91
CA ALA A 112 -35.41 47.24 -30.92
C ALA A 112 -36.33 47.44 -29.70
N THR A 113 -36.86 48.65 -29.55
CA THR A 113 -37.86 48.97 -28.52
C THR A 113 -39.28 48.81 -29.05
N LEU A 114 -40.25 48.44 -28.21
CA LEU A 114 -41.66 48.29 -28.61
C LEU A 114 -42.21 49.58 -29.23
N SER A 115 -41.92 50.73 -28.61
CA SER A 115 -42.40 52.04 -29.06
C SER A 115 -41.89 52.36 -30.47
N LYS A 116 -40.60 52.10 -30.74
CA LYS A 116 -40.01 52.34 -32.06
C LYS A 116 -40.57 51.41 -33.13
N VAL A 117 -40.73 50.13 -32.82
CA VAL A 117 -41.30 49.15 -33.76
C VAL A 117 -42.75 49.54 -34.11
N ARG A 118 -43.55 49.90 -33.09
CA ARG A 118 -44.94 50.33 -33.26
C ARG A 118 -45.05 51.63 -34.06
N GLU A 119 -44.21 52.62 -33.76
CA GLU A 119 -44.12 53.88 -34.49
C GLU A 119 -43.82 53.61 -35.97
N LEU A 120 -42.79 52.81 -36.27
CA LEU A 120 -42.37 52.56 -37.64
C LEU A 120 -43.37 51.74 -38.46
N ILE A 121 -44.14 50.83 -37.85
CA ILE A 121 -45.22 50.10 -38.52
C ILE A 121 -46.40 51.04 -38.79
N SER A 122 -46.85 51.79 -37.78
CA SER A 122 -48.03 52.67 -37.88
C SER A 122 -47.81 53.92 -38.73
N SER A 123 -46.56 54.39 -38.85
CA SER A 123 -46.20 55.53 -39.71
C SER A 123 -46.26 55.20 -41.21
N GLN A 124 -46.43 53.92 -41.58
CA GLN A 124 -46.51 53.51 -42.98
C GLN A 124 -47.91 53.78 -43.55
N THR A 125 -48.03 54.86 -44.33
CA THR A 125 -49.29 55.26 -44.97
C THR A 125 -49.56 54.57 -46.32
N ARG A 126 -48.55 53.91 -46.88
CA ARG A 126 -48.67 53.12 -48.12
C ARG A 126 -49.35 51.77 -47.84
N LYS A 127 -50.19 51.33 -48.79
CA LYS A 127 -50.75 49.97 -48.80
C LYS A 127 -49.72 48.98 -49.37
N PHE A 128 -49.43 47.91 -48.64
CA PHE A 128 -48.56 46.82 -49.07
C PHE A 128 -49.36 45.52 -49.23
N ASP A 129 -48.89 44.61 -50.09
CA ASP A 129 -49.55 43.30 -50.25
C ASP A 129 -49.30 42.41 -49.02
N ILE A 130 -48.11 42.50 -48.43
CA ILE A 130 -47.75 41.73 -47.24
C ILE A 130 -47.00 42.56 -46.19
N LEU A 131 -47.30 42.31 -44.92
CA LEU A 131 -46.45 42.61 -43.78
C LEU A 131 -45.71 41.34 -43.34
N ILE A 132 -44.38 41.38 -43.26
CA ILE A 132 -43.58 40.32 -42.63
C ILE A 132 -42.93 40.90 -41.37
N VAL A 133 -43.23 40.34 -40.21
CA VAL A 133 -42.55 40.71 -38.96
C VAL A 133 -41.73 39.51 -38.49
N TYR A 134 -40.41 39.64 -38.45
CA TYR A 134 -39.54 38.69 -37.78
C TYR A 134 -39.16 39.26 -36.43
N LEU A 135 -39.47 38.55 -35.35
CA LEU A 135 -39.25 39.02 -33.98
C LEU A 135 -38.47 37.98 -33.20
N ALA A 136 -37.20 38.28 -32.91
CA ALA A 136 -36.28 37.36 -32.24
C ALA A 136 -35.73 37.92 -30.93
N GLY A 137 -35.91 37.16 -29.85
CA GLY A 137 -35.57 37.60 -28.50
C GLY A 137 -35.84 36.56 -27.43
N HIS A 138 -35.83 37.02 -26.17
CA HIS A 138 -36.27 36.20 -25.05
C HIS A 138 -37.79 36.09 -25.05
N GLY A 139 -38.27 34.86 -24.83
CA GLY A 139 -39.67 34.55 -24.62
C GLY A 139 -39.83 33.77 -23.33
N ARG A 140 -40.90 34.06 -22.60
CA ARG A 140 -41.24 33.39 -21.34
C ARG A 140 -42.65 32.83 -21.48
N ALA A 141 -42.85 31.62 -20.98
CA ALA A 141 -44.19 31.10 -20.70
C ALA A 141 -44.37 31.10 -19.18
N ARG A 142 -45.26 31.95 -18.69
CA ARG A 142 -45.63 32.03 -17.27
C ARG A 142 -47.09 31.60 -17.13
N GLY A 143 -47.54 31.34 -15.90
CA GLY A 143 -48.93 30.95 -15.61
C GLY A 143 -50.00 31.94 -16.10
N GLU A 144 -49.60 33.16 -16.47
CA GLU A 144 -50.46 34.23 -17.00
C GLU A 144 -50.42 34.37 -18.53
N GLY A 145 -49.51 33.65 -19.21
CA GLY A 145 -49.45 33.57 -20.68
C GLY A 145 -48.05 33.71 -21.29
N PHE A 146 -47.99 33.96 -22.60
CA PHE A 146 -46.75 34.22 -23.33
C PHE A 146 -46.30 35.68 -23.18
N GLU A 147 -45.04 35.85 -22.78
CA GLU A 147 -44.36 37.15 -22.72
C GLU A 147 -43.17 37.17 -23.68
N PHE A 148 -43.05 38.22 -24.49
CA PHE A 148 -41.84 38.53 -25.26
C PHE A 148 -41.12 39.73 -24.64
N LEU A 149 -39.79 39.77 -24.72
CA LEU A 149 -38.98 40.88 -24.21
C LEU A 149 -38.41 41.72 -25.35
N PHE A 150 -38.84 42.98 -25.44
CA PHE A 150 -38.15 44.00 -26.25
C PHE A 150 -36.95 44.58 -25.50
N HIS A 151 -36.08 45.30 -26.20
CA HIS A 151 -35.04 46.07 -25.56
C HIS A 151 -35.62 47.35 -24.96
N ASP A 152 -35.32 47.63 -23.69
CA ASP A 152 -35.52 48.93 -23.05
C ASP A 152 -34.59 49.01 -21.82
N GLU A 153 -34.20 50.23 -21.42
CA GLU A 153 -33.41 50.43 -20.20
C GLU A 153 -34.26 50.19 -18.94
N ARG A 154 -35.59 50.31 -19.07
CA ARG A 154 -36.55 50.14 -17.97
C ARG A 154 -37.22 48.76 -18.04
N PRO A 155 -36.99 47.86 -17.06
CA PRO A 155 -37.53 46.50 -17.11
C PRO A 155 -39.05 46.39 -17.27
N GLN A 156 -39.82 47.34 -16.74
CA GLN A 156 -41.27 47.38 -16.88
C GLN A 156 -41.75 47.65 -18.32
N ASP A 157 -40.95 48.35 -19.13
CA ASP A 157 -41.30 48.74 -20.49
C ASP A 157 -40.82 47.70 -21.54
N THR A 158 -40.05 46.69 -21.11
CA THR A 158 -39.54 45.61 -21.98
C THR A 158 -40.54 44.51 -22.27
N LYS A 159 -41.46 44.24 -21.34
CA LYS A 159 -42.31 43.05 -21.39
C LYS A 159 -43.56 43.32 -22.21
N VAL A 160 -43.87 42.42 -23.13
CA VAL A 160 -45.10 42.49 -23.92
C VAL A 160 -45.85 41.17 -23.91
N THR A 161 -47.17 41.27 -23.85
CA THR A 161 -48.08 40.12 -23.86
C THR A 161 -48.45 39.71 -25.28
N ALA A 162 -49.11 38.57 -25.44
CA ALA A 162 -49.72 38.19 -26.72
C ALA A 162 -50.67 39.27 -27.28
N ALA A 163 -51.42 39.98 -26.43
CA ALA A 163 -52.32 41.06 -26.84
C ALA A 163 -51.55 42.28 -27.38
N ASP A 164 -50.41 42.61 -26.77
CA ASP A 164 -49.55 43.70 -27.25
C ASP A 164 -48.92 43.38 -28.60
N LEU A 165 -48.55 42.12 -28.83
CA LEU A 165 -48.05 41.63 -30.12
C LEU A 165 -49.15 41.62 -31.18
N ASP A 166 -50.37 41.19 -30.84
CA ASP A 166 -51.54 41.30 -31.73
C ASP A 166 -51.79 42.77 -32.13
N ALA A 167 -51.76 43.70 -31.17
CA ALA A 167 -51.94 45.13 -31.42
C ALA A 167 -50.81 45.72 -32.28
N LEU A 168 -49.56 45.28 -32.06
CA LEU A 168 -48.41 45.69 -32.85
C LEU A 168 -48.58 45.33 -34.33
N VAL A 169 -48.97 44.07 -34.59
CA VAL A 169 -49.11 43.55 -35.96
C VAL A 169 -50.37 44.12 -36.65
N SER A 170 -51.42 44.40 -35.89
CA SER A 170 -52.67 45.00 -36.40
C SER A 170 -52.52 46.45 -36.87
N GLY A 171 -51.44 47.14 -36.50
CA GLY A 171 -51.19 48.53 -36.87
C GLY A 171 -50.88 48.79 -38.34
N SER A 172 -50.69 47.74 -39.15
CA SER A 172 -50.37 47.85 -40.57
C SER A 172 -51.61 47.82 -41.48
N SER A 173 -51.56 48.57 -42.57
CA SER A 173 -52.59 48.56 -43.61
C SER A 173 -52.42 47.45 -44.65
N ALA A 174 -51.43 46.55 -44.49
CA ALA A 174 -51.13 45.50 -45.44
C ALA A 174 -52.30 44.51 -45.65
N ALA A 175 -52.38 43.91 -46.85
CA ALA A 175 -53.44 42.95 -47.18
C ALA A 175 -53.24 41.62 -46.45
N SER A 176 -52.01 41.10 -46.41
CA SER A 176 -51.67 39.88 -45.68
C SER A 176 -50.57 40.11 -44.65
N THR A 177 -50.44 39.18 -43.69
CA THR A 177 -49.45 39.27 -42.62
C THR A 177 -48.82 37.91 -42.33
N LEU A 178 -47.49 37.90 -42.25
CA LEU A 178 -46.67 36.77 -41.83
C LEU A 178 -45.85 37.17 -40.61
N PHE A 179 -46.13 36.57 -39.46
CA PHE A 179 -45.43 36.83 -38.22
C PHE A 179 -44.51 35.66 -37.85
N LEU A 180 -43.20 35.90 -37.87
CA LEU A 180 -42.17 34.92 -37.58
C LEU A 180 -41.63 35.21 -36.17
N LEU A 181 -42.08 34.44 -35.17
CA LEU A 181 -41.75 34.64 -33.76
C LEU A 181 -40.66 33.66 -33.32
N ASP A 182 -39.47 34.19 -33.07
CA ASP A 182 -38.30 33.42 -32.65
C ASP A 182 -37.94 33.67 -31.18
N ALA A 183 -38.56 32.89 -30.31
CA ALA A 183 -38.35 32.99 -28.88
C ALA A 183 -38.56 31.62 -28.20
N CYS A 184 -38.05 31.46 -26.98
CA CYS A 184 -38.42 30.32 -26.15
C CYS A 184 -39.92 30.33 -25.89
N HIS A 185 -40.56 29.16 -25.89
CA HIS A 185 -41.98 28.99 -25.64
C HIS A 185 -42.91 29.73 -26.62
N ALA A 186 -42.40 30.11 -27.80
CA ALA A 186 -43.14 30.92 -28.77
C ALA A 186 -44.48 30.30 -29.19
N GLY A 187 -44.61 28.97 -29.18
CA GLY A 187 -45.86 28.28 -29.48
C GLY A 187 -47.01 28.63 -28.52
N GLN A 188 -46.72 29.11 -27.30
CA GLN A 188 -47.73 29.58 -26.34
C GLN A 188 -48.48 30.82 -26.87
N PHE A 189 -47.81 31.69 -27.65
CA PHE A 189 -48.46 32.81 -28.34
C PHE A 189 -49.62 32.33 -29.23
N GLY A 190 -49.48 31.19 -29.90
CA GLY A 190 -50.53 30.63 -30.76
C GLY A 190 -51.79 30.23 -30.00
N ALA A 191 -51.64 29.82 -28.73
CA ALA A 191 -52.78 29.52 -27.87
C ALA A 191 -53.53 30.78 -27.42
N GLU A 192 -52.90 31.95 -27.44
CA GLU A 192 -53.41 33.19 -26.83
C GLU A 192 -53.83 34.26 -27.85
N THR A 193 -53.19 34.29 -29.02
CA THR A 193 -53.52 35.26 -30.07
C THR A 193 -54.99 35.20 -30.47
N THR A 194 -55.60 36.36 -30.65
CA THR A 194 -56.94 36.55 -31.19
C THR A 194 -56.88 36.95 -32.66
N LEU A 195 -55.82 37.66 -33.05
CA LEU A 195 -55.61 38.20 -34.40
C LEU A 195 -55.46 37.10 -35.45
N PHE A 196 -54.63 36.10 -35.18
CA PHE A 196 -54.33 35.02 -36.12
C PHE A 196 -55.38 33.90 -36.14
N LYS A 197 -56.30 33.89 -35.16
CA LYS A 197 -57.41 32.92 -35.11
C LYS A 197 -58.67 33.37 -35.87
N SER A 198 -58.79 34.66 -36.18
CA SER A 198 -59.97 35.24 -36.81
C SER A 198 -59.71 35.52 -38.30
N PRO A 199 -60.25 34.72 -39.24
CA PRO A 199 -60.08 34.97 -40.66
C PRO A 199 -60.87 36.20 -41.10
N GLU A 200 -60.18 37.23 -41.60
CA GLU A 200 -60.81 38.37 -42.28
C GLU A 200 -60.93 38.07 -43.79
N PRO A 201 -62.10 38.29 -44.43
CA PRO A 201 -62.26 38.09 -45.87
C PRO A 201 -61.27 38.95 -46.68
N GLY A 202 -60.49 38.32 -47.55
CA GLY A 202 -59.52 39.01 -48.41
C GLY A 202 -58.17 39.30 -47.75
N ARG A 203 -57.91 38.77 -46.55
CA ARG A 203 -56.63 38.91 -45.83
C ARG A 203 -56.09 37.57 -45.35
N GLY A 204 -54.81 37.29 -45.59
CA GLY A 204 -54.12 36.11 -45.06
C GLY A 204 -53.29 36.45 -43.84
N ARG A 205 -53.50 35.78 -42.70
CA ARG A 205 -52.68 35.97 -41.48
C ARG A 205 -52.07 34.64 -41.05
N PHE A 206 -50.75 34.56 -41.06
CA PHE A 206 -49.99 33.39 -40.62
C PHE A 206 -48.98 33.79 -39.56
N CYS A 207 -48.80 32.95 -38.55
CA CYS A 207 -47.71 33.05 -37.60
C CYS A 207 -46.94 31.73 -37.54
N LEU A 208 -45.62 31.80 -37.68
CA LEU A 208 -44.70 30.69 -37.49
C LEU A 208 -43.87 30.99 -36.25
N THR A 209 -43.86 30.04 -35.33
CA THR A 209 -43.12 30.12 -34.06
C THR A 209 -41.93 29.18 -34.12
N SER A 210 -40.81 29.55 -33.50
CA SER A 210 -39.57 28.77 -33.54
C SER A 210 -39.57 27.52 -32.65
N SER A 211 -40.56 27.38 -31.77
CA SER A 211 -40.67 26.30 -30.77
C SER A 211 -42.13 26.08 -30.34
N LYS A 212 -42.48 24.89 -29.84
CA LYS A 212 -43.74 24.64 -29.13
C LYS A 212 -43.79 25.38 -27.78
N ALA A 213 -44.97 25.45 -27.18
CA ALA A 213 -45.21 26.13 -25.89
C ALA A 213 -44.33 25.59 -24.74
N ASP A 214 -44.00 24.31 -24.74
CA ASP A 214 -43.19 23.63 -23.73
C ASP A 214 -41.69 23.54 -24.08
N GLN A 215 -41.27 24.13 -25.20
CA GLN A 215 -39.92 23.98 -25.75
C GLN A 215 -39.14 25.30 -25.76
N LYS A 216 -37.81 25.19 -25.68
CA LYS A 216 -36.89 26.32 -25.85
C LYS A 216 -36.57 26.54 -27.32
N SER A 217 -36.25 27.79 -27.70
CA SER A 217 -35.61 28.11 -28.97
C SER A 217 -34.12 28.35 -28.75
N TRP A 218 -33.28 27.80 -29.62
CA TRP A 218 -31.83 27.84 -29.46
C TRP A 218 -31.11 28.67 -30.52
N GLU A 219 -30.06 29.36 -30.10
CA GLU A 219 -29.01 29.88 -30.97
C GLU A 219 -27.77 28.99 -30.95
N ASP A 220 -27.01 28.97 -32.05
CA ASP A 220 -25.83 28.12 -32.16
C ASP A 220 -24.60 28.88 -32.68
N PRO A 221 -23.43 28.74 -32.01
CA PRO A 221 -22.17 29.33 -32.47
C PRO A 221 -21.72 28.88 -33.87
N PHE A 222 -22.13 27.69 -34.33
CA PHE A 222 -21.81 27.16 -35.65
C PHE A 222 -22.44 28.00 -36.76
N PHE A 223 -23.73 28.32 -36.63
CA PHE A 223 -24.50 29.12 -37.59
C PHE A 223 -24.40 30.63 -37.33
N ARG A 224 -23.99 31.03 -36.12
CA ARG A 224 -23.98 32.43 -35.64
C ARG A 224 -25.33 33.13 -35.80
N ARG A 225 -26.41 32.38 -35.59
CA ARG A 225 -27.82 32.81 -35.60
C ARG A 225 -28.66 31.80 -34.81
N SER A 226 -29.97 32.05 -34.69
CA SER A 226 -30.90 31.04 -34.16
C SER A 226 -31.07 29.87 -35.13
N LEU A 227 -31.38 28.68 -34.61
CA LEU A 227 -31.68 27.53 -35.46
C LEU A 227 -32.86 27.81 -36.40
N PHE A 228 -33.82 28.62 -35.96
CA PHE A 228 -34.99 29.01 -36.74
C PHE A 228 -34.67 30.03 -37.83
N ALA A 229 -33.87 31.06 -37.55
CA ALA A 229 -33.40 31.99 -38.58
C ALA A 229 -32.55 31.30 -39.65
N ASP A 230 -31.68 30.38 -39.23
CA ASP A 230 -30.88 29.56 -40.16
C ASP A 230 -31.77 28.77 -41.11
N ALA A 231 -32.74 28.05 -40.55
CA ALA A 231 -33.68 27.25 -41.33
C ALA A 231 -34.56 28.11 -42.26
N LEU A 232 -35.01 29.29 -41.82
CA LEU A 232 -35.77 30.25 -42.64
C LEU A 232 -34.93 30.77 -43.81
N ILE A 233 -33.71 31.23 -43.54
CA ILE A 233 -32.80 31.74 -44.58
C ILE A 233 -32.53 30.65 -45.61
N LYS A 234 -32.24 29.43 -45.15
CA LYS A 234 -31.99 28.28 -46.02
C LYS A 234 -33.24 27.94 -46.84
N ALA A 235 -34.42 27.91 -46.25
CA ALA A 235 -35.65 27.56 -46.96
C ALA A 235 -36.08 28.63 -47.97
N LEU A 236 -35.74 29.91 -47.76
CA LEU A 236 -36.06 31.01 -48.68
C LEU A 236 -34.96 31.28 -49.73
N THR A 237 -33.87 30.50 -49.68
CA THR A 237 -32.73 30.64 -50.58
C THR A 237 -32.62 29.41 -51.48
N ASP A 238 -32.62 29.62 -52.80
CA ASP A 238 -32.50 28.55 -53.79
C ASP A 238 -31.15 28.62 -54.54
N SER A 239 -30.82 27.53 -55.25
CA SER A 239 -29.69 27.53 -56.18
C SER A 239 -29.95 28.48 -57.37
N PRO A 240 -28.90 28.97 -58.05
CA PRO A 240 -29.05 29.85 -59.22
C PRO A 240 -29.98 29.28 -60.31
N GLU A 241 -30.01 27.96 -60.48
CA GLU A 241 -30.85 27.23 -61.45
C GLU A 241 -32.33 27.12 -61.02
N ALA A 242 -32.62 27.34 -59.74
CA ALA A 242 -33.95 27.22 -59.12
C ALA A 242 -34.53 28.58 -58.69
N ALA A 243 -33.85 29.68 -59.01
CA ALA A 243 -34.21 31.04 -58.66
C ALA A 243 -35.65 31.42 -59.04
N GLY A 244 -36.36 32.13 -58.17
CA GLY A 244 -37.70 32.63 -58.47
C GLY A 244 -38.83 31.59 -58.35
N ARG A 245 -38.53 30.42 -57.77
CA ARG A 245 -39.57 29.49 -57.33
C ARG A 245 -40.39 30.11 -56.21
N THR A 246 -41.59 29.58 -56.01
CA THR A 246 -42.48 30.02 -54.94
C THR A 246 -42.66 28.88 -53.95
N LYS A 247 -42.63 29.19 -52.66
CA LYS A 247 -42.93 28.25 -51.58
C LYS A 247 -44.21 28.65 -50.88
N VAL A 248 -45.10 27.69 -50.70
CA VAL A 248 -46.33 27.90 -49.91
C VAL A 248 -45.95 27.98 -48.44
N VAL A 249 -46.33 29.07 -47.77
CA VAL A 249 -45.96 29.33 -46.37
C VAL A 249 -46.40 28.21 -45.43
N SER A 250 -47.65 27.76 -45.57
CA SER A 250 -48.23 26.68 -44.77
C SER A 250 -47.91 25.26 -45.25
N GLY A 251 -47.13 25.14 -46.33
CA GLY A 251 -46.73 23.87 -46.92
C GLY A 251 -45.22 23.71 -46.89
N ASP A 252 -44.60 23.81 -48.06
CA ASP A 252 -43.18 23.49 -48.28
C ASP A 252 -42.24 24.32 -47.39
N LEU A 253 -42.50 25.62 -47.24
CA LEU A 253 -41.67 26.50 -46.41
C LEU A 253 -41.64 26.02 -44.95
N PHE A 254 -42.81 25.83 -44.34
CA PHE A 254 -42.90 25.39 -42.95
C PHE A 254 -42.30 23.98 -42.77
N SER A 255 -42.57 23.06 -43.70
CA SER A 255 -42.06 21.68 -43.61
C SER A 255 -40.52 21.64 -43.62
N GLU A 256 -39.87 22.41 -44.48
CA GLU A 256 -38.41 22.49 -44.52
C GLU A 256 -37.84 23.11 -43.24
N VAL A 257 -38.42 24.24 -42.80
CA VAL A 257 -38.00 24.94 -41.58
C VAL A 257 -38.14 24.03 -40.35
N ALA A 258 -39.29 23.38 -40.19
CA ALA A 258 -39.55 22.50 -39.05
C ALA A 258 -38.59 21.30 -39.00
N THR A 259 -38.31 20.71 -40.16
CA THR A 259 -37.39 19.56 -40.27
C THR A 259 -35.96 19.94 -39.89
N ASP A 260 -35.46 21.07 -40.40
CA ASP A 260 -34.08 21.48 -40.14
C ASP A 260 -33.88 21.95 -38.70
N VAL A 261 -34.83 22.70 -38.14
CA VAL A 261 -34.77 23.12 -36.72
C VAL A 261 -34.74 21.90 -35.79
N ALA A 262 -35.64 20.94 -35.97
CA ALA A 262 -35.70 19.74 -35.13
C ALA A 262 -34.41 18.91 -35.23
N ARG A 263 -33.87 18.75 -36.44
CA ARG A 263 -32.61 18.02 -36.67
C ARG A 263 -31.42 18.71 -35.99
N HIS A 264 -31.27 20.01 -36.19
CA HIS A 264 -30.17 20.77 -35.61
C HIS A 264 -30.26 20.86 -34.09
N ALA A 265 -31.46 21.02 -33.52
CA ALA A 265 -31.66 21.00 -32.07
C ALA A 265 -31.25 19.65 -31.47
N PHE A 266 -31.66 18.53 -32.08
CA PHE A 266 -31.27 17.21 -31.62
C PHE A 266 -29.75 16.99 -31.65
N GLY A 267 -29.10 17.39 -32.74
CA GLY A 267 -27.67 17.19 -32.93
C GLY A 267 -26.79 18.11 -32.08
N LEU A 268 -27.12 19.39 -32.01
CA LEU A 268 -26.25 20.41 -31.43
C LEU A 268 -26.58 20.76 -29.98
N LYS A 269 -27.83 20.54 -29.53
CA LYS A 269 -28.33 21.02 -28.22
C LYS A 269 -28.68 19.90 -27.26
N GLY A 270 -27.76 18.95 -27.07
CA GLY A 270 -27.96 17.89 -26.07
C GLY A 270 -29.21 17.02 -26.26
N SER A 271 -29.67 16.84 -27.50
CA SER A 271 -30.93 16.14 -27.82
C SER A 271 -32.17 16.87 -27.31
N ALA A 272 -32.09 18.19 -27.13
CA ALA A 272 -33.24 19.02 -26.85
C ALA A 272 -34.25 18.99 -28.00
N ALA A 273 -35.53 19.03 -27.64
CA ALA A 273 -36.61 19.24 -28.60
C ALA A 273 -36.75 20.73 -28.92
N GLN A 274 -36.83 21.05 -30.20
CA GLN A 274 -37.27 22.34 -30.70
C GLN A 274 -38.02 22.10 -32.01
N GLU A 275 -39.32 22.36 -31.99
CA GLU A 275 -40.23 22.08 -33.10
C GLU A 275 -41.02 23.35 -33.41
N PRO A 276 -40.80 23.95 -34.59
CA PRO A 276 -41.60 25.08 -35.04
C PRO A 276 -43.09 24.73 -35.16
N VAL A 277 -43.96 25.71 -34.90
CA VAL A 277 -45.42 25.57 -35.06
C VAL A 277 -45.94 26.69 -35.95
N ILE A 278 -46.85 26.36 -36.86
CA ILE A 278 -47.60 27.32 -37.66
C ILE A 278 -49.07 27.37 -37.22
N PHE A 279 -49.62 28.57 -37.10
CA PHE A 279 -51.05 28.82 -36.92
C PHE A 279 -51.49 30.06 -37.70
N GLY A 280 -52.78 30.17 -37.96
CA GLY A 280 -53.32 31.20 -38.85
C GLY A 280 -54.38 30.65 -39.79
N ALA A 281 -55.20 31.55 -40.34
CA ALA A 281 -56.15 31.25 -41.40
C ALA A 281 -56.03 32.29 -42.51
N ALA A 282 -56.21 31.85 -43.74
CA ALA A 282 -56.25 32.73 -44.90
C ALA A 282 -57.38 32.30 -45.83
N SER A 283 -58.01 33.28 -46.48
CA SER A 283 -58.92 33.03 -47.61
C SER A 283 -58.19 32.65 -48.90
N GLU A 284 -56.87 32.87 -48.95
CA GLU A 284 -55.97 32.68 -50.10
C GLU A 284 -54.70 31.93 -49.70
N VAL A 285 -54.04 31.27 -50.67
CA VAL A 285 -52.77 30.57 -50.44
C VAL A 285 -51.63 31.57 -50.56
N LEU A 286 -50.92 31.84 -49.46
CA LEU A 286 -49.77 32.76 -49.45
C LEU A 286 -48.50 32.06 -49.94
N GLU A 287 -47.91 32.59 -51.01
CA GLU A 287 -46.67 32.12 -51.62
C GLU A 287 -45.55 33.15 -51.46
N LEU A 288 -44.35 32.70 -51.07
CA LEU A 288 -43.14 33.52 -51.02
C LEU A 288 -42.17 33.11 -52.12
N THR A 289 -41.59 34.10 -52.80
CA THR A 289 -40.59 33.89 -53.86
C THR A 289 -39.22 33.66 -53.26
N THR A 290 -38.53 32.59 -53.68
CA THR A 290 -37.15 32.31 -53.26
C THR A 290 -36.16 33.15 -54.04
N VAL A 291 -35.03 33.47 -53.40
CA VAL A 291 -33.94 34.25 -54.02
C VAL A 291 -32.66 33.44 -54.13
N VAL A 292 -31.81 33.81 -55.08
CA VAL A 292 -30.48 33.24 -55.22
C VAL A 292 -29.57 33.79 -54.12
N SER A 293 -28.82 32.91 -53.47
CA SER A 293 -27.81 33.35 -52.51
C SER A 293 -26.61 34.01 -53.20
N GLY A 294 -26.15 35.16 -52.67
CA GLY A 294 -24.81 35.68 -52.97
C GLY A 294 -23.69 34.97 -52.19
N THR A 295 -24.05 34.17 -51.18
CA THR A 295 -23.15 33.42 -50.28
C THR A 295 -23.52 31.95 -50.26
N VAL A 296 -22.55 31.02 -50.26
CA VAL A 296 -22.86 29.58 -50.21
C VAL A 296 -23.60 29.28 -48.89
N PRO A 297 -24.83 28.71 -48.92
CA PRO A 297 -25.53 28.33 -47.70
C PRO A 297 -24.65 27.37 -46.89
N GLN A 298 -24.50 27.60 -45.58
CA GLN A 298 -23.81 26.64 -44.72
C GLN A 298 -24.50 25.28 -44.84
N LYS A 299 -23.71 24.22 -45.08
CA LYS A 299 -24.22 22.87 -45.31
C LYS A 299 -24.94 22.37 -44.05
N SER A 300 -26.22 22.00 -44.18
CA SER A 300 -26.96 21.40 -43.05
C SER A 300 -26.35 20.07 -42.64
N LEU A 301 -26.33 19.83 -41.33
CA LEU A 301 -25.92 18.54 -40.79
C LEU A 301 -26.85 17.44 -41.29
N THR A 302 -26.25 16.39 -41.85
CA THR A 302 -26.99 15.19 -42.22
C THR A 302 -27.38 14.40 -40.97
N THR A 303 -28.40 13.54 -41.10
CA THR A 303 -28.80 12.61 -40.03
C THR A 303 -27.61 11.74 -39.60
N TYR A 304 -26.74 11.35 -40.54
CA TYR A 304 -25.55 10.56 -40.25
C TYR A 304 -24.49 11.32 -39.43
N GLU A 305 -24.14 12.55 -39.82
CA GLU A 305 -23.20 13.40 -39.07
C GLU A 305 -23.69 13.65 -37.64
N THR A 306 -25.01 13.83 -37.48
CA THR A 306 -25.66 14.00 -36.19
C THR A 306 -25.51 12.76 -35.29
N LEU A 307 -25.74 11.56 -35.84
CA LEU A 307 -25.58 10.31 -35.11
C LEU A 307 -24.12 10.01 -34.77
N LEU A 308 -23.18 10.34 -35.66
CA LEU A 308 -21.75 10.11 -35.46
C LEU A 308 -21.20 10.94 -34.29
N LEU A 309 -21.57 12.23 -34.20
CA LEU A 309 -21.17 13.10 -33.09
C LEU A 309 -21.64 12.55 -31.74
N ARG A 310 -22.86 12.01 -31.67
CA ARG A 310 -23.40 11.39 -30.46
C ARG A 310 -22.69 10.11 -30.08
N THR A 311 -22.43 9.25 -31.05
CA THR A 311 -21.74 7.98 -30.82
C THR A 311 -20.35 8.21 -30.22
N ARG A 312 -19.63 9.24 -30.69
CA ARG A 312 -18.33 9.63 -30.12
C ARG A 312 -18.44 10.14 -28.68
N GLN A 313 -19.42 10.99 -28.38
CA GLN A 313 -19.64 11.51 -27.03
C GLN A 313 -19.97 10.40 -26.03
N ILE A 314 -20.87 9.47 -26.40
CA ILE A 314 -21.24 8.32 -25.56
C ILE A 314 -20.05 7.37 -25.39
N GLY A 315 -19.30 7.10 -26.48
CA GLY A 315 -18.11 6.26 -26.44
C GLY A 315 -17.05 6.81 -25.48
N LEU A 316 -16.79 8.12 -25.54
CA LEU A 316 -15.83 8.78 -24.63
C LEU A 316 -16.30 8.71 -23.17
N ALA A 317 -17.56 9.02 -22.89
CA ALA A 317 -18.11 8.96 -21.52
C ALA A 317 -18.02 7.54 -20.95
N THR A 318 -18.35 6.53 -21.75
CA THR A 318 -18.26 5.11 -21.35
C THR A 318 -16.81 4.71 -21.07
N ALA A 319 -15.86 5.13 -21.90
CA ALA A 319 -14.44 4.88 -21.68
C ALA A 319 -13.93 5.52 -20.38
N CYS A 320 -14.32 6.77 -20.09
CA CYS A 320 -13.98 7.43 -18.83
C CYS A 320 -14.52 6.68 -17.61
N ILE A 321 -15.77 6.22 -17.65
CA ILE A 321 -16.37 5.43 -16.56
C ILE A 321 -15.61 4.11 -16.37
N ALA A 322 -15.26 3.43 -17.46
CA ALA A 322 -14.51 2.17 -17.40
C ALA A 322 -13.11 2.37 -16.77
N VAL A 323 -12.39 3.44 -17.14
CA VAL A 323 -11.09 3.77 -16.54
C VAL A 323 -11.23 4.07 -15.04
N LEU A 324 -12.24 4.84 -14.65
CA LEU A 324 -12.51 5.13 -13.23
C LEU A 324 -12.84 3.86 -12.44
N ALA A 325 -13.64 2.96 -13.01
CA ALA A 325 -13.97 1.68 -12.37
C ALA A 325 -12.75 0.77 -12.21
N ILE A 326 -11.86 0.72 -13.22
CA ILE A 326 -10.60 -0.04 -13.16
C ILE A 326 -9.67 0.54 -12.07
N ALA A 327 -9.49 1.85 -12.05
CA ALA A 327 -8.67 2.53 -11.05
C ALA A 327 -9.22 2.32 -9.63
N ALA A 328 -10.53 2.48 -9.45
CA ALA A 328 -11.19 2.24 -8.16
C ALA A 328 -11.04 0.78 -7.71
N THR A 329 -11.20 -0.18 -8.60
CA THR A 329 -11.02 -1.62 -8.28
C THR A 329 -9.60 -1.90 -7.83
N SER A 330 -8.59 -1.37 -8.53
CA SER A 330 -7.19 -1.53 -8.12
C SER A 330 -6.91 -0.89 -6.75
N ALA A 331 -7.51 0.28 -6.48
CA ALA A 331 -7.33 1.02 -5.24
C ALA A 331 -7.93 0.34 -4.00
N VAL A 332 -9.08 -0.33 -4.14
CA VAL A 332 -9.85 -0.87 -3.00
C VAL A 332 -9.62 -2.37 -2.79
N THR A 333 -8.91 -3.04 -3.70
CA THR A 333 -8.64 -4.47 -3.60
C THR A 333 -7.16 -4.82 -3.52
N TRP A 334 -6.86 -5.97 -2.92
CA TRP A 334 -5.52 -6.54 -2.82
C TRP A 334 -5.51 -8.04 -3.10
N ARG A 335 -4.31 -8.55 -3.36
CA ARG A 335 -4.05 -9.98 -3.51
C ARG A 335 -2.72 -10.36 -2.84
N PRO A 336 -2.62 -11.56 -2.25
CA PRO A 336 -1.35 -12.06 -1.74
C PRO A 336 -0.49 -12.62 -2.88
N ALA A 337 0.83 -12.55 -2.71
CA ALA A 337 1.85 -13.09 -3.59
C ALA A 337 3.06 -13.52 -2.75
N ILE A 338 3.94 -14.35 -3.32
CA ILE A 338 5.23 -14.68 -2.70
C ILE A 338 6.32 -13.93 -3.47
N ASN A 339 7.17 -13.20 -2.75
CA ASN A 339 8.29 -12.47 -3.35
C ASN A 339 9.51 -13.40 -3.59
N PRO A 340 10.53 -12.97 -4.35
CA PRO A 340 11.72 -13.78 -4.61
C PRO A 340 12.52 -14.16 -3.35
N SER A 341 12.39 -13.43 -2.24
CA SER A 341 13.02 -13.76 -0.97
C SER A 341 12.24 -14.78 -0.14
N GLY A 342 11.12 -15.31 -0.65
CA GLY A 342 10.30 -16.33 0.01
C GLY A 342 9.34 -15.80 1.08
N SER A 343 9.17 -14.49 1.19
CA SER A 343 8.22 -13.83 2.09
C SER A 343 6.90 -13.53 1.38
N VAL A 344 5.80 -13.51 2.13
CA VAL A 344 4.48 -13.18 1.59
C VAL A 344 4.32 -11.66 1.51
N GLU A 345 3.85 -11.17 0.36
CA GLU A 345 3.53 -9.77 0.12
C GLU A 345 2.10 -9.59 -0.39
N LEU A 346 1.51 -8.42 -0.13
CA LEU A 346 0.19 -8.03 -0.57
C LEU A 346 0.33 -6.96 -1.63
N ARG A 347 -0.23 -7.21 -2.82
CA ARG A 347 -0.20 -6.33 -3.99
C ARG A 347 -1.57 -5.73 -4.24
N ALA A 348 -1.61 -4.47 -4.69
CA ALA A 348 -2.86 -3.81 -5.07
C ALA A 348 -3.51 -4.44 -6.32
N GLY A 349 -4.84 -4.51 -6.32
CA GLY A 349 -5.66 -4.95 -7.44
C GLY A 349 -5.57 -6.45 -7.78
N PRO A 350 -6.34 -6.90 -8.78
CA PRO A 350 -6.20 -8.23 -9.38
C PRO A 350 -4.97 -8.33 -10.29
N LYS A 351 -4.46 -9.55 -10.50
CA LYS A 351 -3.23 -9.85 -11.29
C LYS A 351 -3.22 -9.22 -12.67
N TRP A 352 -4.34 -9.20 -13.38
CA TRP A 352 -4.44 -8.64 -14.74
C TRP A 352 -4.31 -7.10 -14.79
N LEU A 353 -4.42 -6.43 -13.64
CA LEU A 353 -4.16 -4.99 -13.50
C LEU A 353 -2.74 -4.68 -13.01
N SER A 354 -1.91 -5.69 -12.75
CA SER A 354 -0.53 -5.48 -12.26
C SER A 354 0.34 -4.56 -13.14
N PRO A 355 0.21 -4.51 -14.49
CA PRO A 355 1.00 -3.57 -15.30
C PRO A 355 0.66 -2.09 -15.02
N LEU A 356 -0.49 -1.81 -14.40
CA LEU A 356 -0.92 -0.45 -14.02
C LEU A 356 -0.46 -0.04 -12.62
N ASN A 357 0.11 -0.96 -11.83
CA ASN A 357 0.60 -0.68 -10.49
C ASN A 357 1.96 0.02 -10.52
N VAL A 358 1.99 1.24 -11.06
CA VAL A 358 3.19 2.08 -11.16
C VAL A 358 3.05 3.34 -10.30
N GLY A 359 4.18 3.83 -9.79
CA GLY A 359 4.23 5.04 -8.97
C GLY A 359 3.39 4.94 -7.69
N PRO A 360 2.51 5.89 -7.37
CA PRO A 360 1.73 5.90 -6.12
C PRO A 360 0.75 4.72 -5.99
N TRP A 361 0.49 3.98 -7.07
CA TRP A 361 -0.36 2.79 -7.10
C TRP A 361 0.41 1.47 -6.89
N ALA A 362 1.74 1.55 -6.72
CA ALA A 362 2.59 0.41 -6.44
C ALA A 362 2.62 0.01 -4.95
N LEU A 363 1.66 0.51 -4.14
CA LEU A 363 1.57 0.19 -2.73
C LEU A 363 1.56 -1.33 -2.56
N ARG A 364 2.63 -1.83 -1.94
CA ARG A 364 2.76 -3.22 -1.55
C ARG A 364 3.08 -3.29 -0.06
N VAL A 365 2.58 -4.34 0.56
CA VAL A 365 2.83 -4.66 1.95
C VAL A 365 3.63 -5.95 1.97
N GLU A 366 4.87 -5.90 2.46
CA GLU A 366 5.66 -7.10 2.71
C GLU A 366 5.45 -7.53 4.17
N THR A 367 4.97 -8.76 4.37
CA THR A 367 4.73 -9.35 5.70
C THR A 367 5.97 -10.09 6.20
N ASP A 368 6.02 -10.38 7.51
CA ASP A 368 7.06 -11.22 8.11
C ASP A 368 6.79 -12.73 7.95
N ALA A 369 5.64 -13.12 7.38
CA ALA A 369 5.28 -14.51 7.11
C ALA A 369 6.09 -15.07 5.92
N ALA A 370 6.72 -16.22 6.17
CA ALA A 370 7.40 -17.03 5.18
C ALA A 370 6.47 -18.10 4.58
N ARG A 371 6.95 -18.77 3.54
CA ARG A 371 6.22 -19.88 2.91
C ARG A 371 5.81 -20.99 3.91
N SER A 372 6.63 -21.27 4.92
CA SER A 372 6.36 -22.26 5.97
C SER A 372 5.25 -21.86 6.94
N ASP A 373 4.90 -20.57 6.99
CA ASP A 373 3.86 -20.04 7.89
C ASP A 373 2.44 -20.22 7.33
N LEU A 374 2.31 -20.72 6.10
CA LEU A 374 1.03 -20.90 5.43
C LEU A 374 0.35 -22.22 5.83
N LYS A 375 -0.99 -22.25 5.85
CA LYS A 375 -1.80 -23.38 6.32
C LYS A 375 -1.55 -24.70 5.59
N ASP A 376 -1.42 -24.66 4.26
CA ASP A 376 -1.29 -25.85 3.43
C ASP A 376 -0.49 -25.57 2.13
N GLU A 377 -0.02 -26.63 1.48
CA GLU A 377 0.77 -26.55 0.25
C GLU A 377 -0.04 -26.11 -0.98
N ASP A 378 -1.35 -26.39 -1.00
CA ASP A 378 -2.25 -25.99 -2.10
C ASP A 378 -2.41 -24.46 -2.16
N LEU A 379 -2.49 -23.82 -0.99
CA LEU A 379 -2.52 -22.39 -0.81
C LEU A 379 -1.18 -21.78 -1.25
N GLN A 380 -0.04 -22.40 -0.93
CA GLN A 380 1.26 -21.96 -1.46
C GLN A 380 1.26 -21.92 -2.99
N ALA A 381 0.74 -22.96 -3.65
CA ALA A 381 0.61 -22.98 -5.11
C ALA A 381 -0.36 -21.91 -5.62
N ALA A 382 -1.45 -21.64 -4.89
CA ALA A 382 -2.40 -20.57 -5.22
C ALA A 382 -1.79 -19.17 -5.11
N LEU A 383 -0.94 -18.92 -4.10
CA LEU A 383 -0.22 -17.65 -3.93
C LEU A 383 0.86 -17.46 -5.00
N LEU A 384 1.52 -18.54 -5.44
CA LEU A 384 2.45 -18.48 -6.56
C LEU A 384 1.75 -18.09 -7.87
N ASP A 385 0.49 -18.47 -8.05
CA ASP A 385 -0.33 -18.01 -9.17
C ASP A 385 -1.03 -16.66 -8.90
N GLU A 386 -0.77 -16.01 -7.76
CA GLU A 386 -1.38 -14.75 -7.31
C GLU A 386 -2.92 -14.79 -7.33
N ARG A 387 -3.51 -15.91 -6.89
CA ARG A 387 -4.96 -16.07 -6.79
C ARG A 387 -5.48 -15.45 -5.50
N GLY A 388 -6.68 -14.87 -5.58
CA GLY A 388 -7.34 -14.19 -4.46
C GLY A 388 -7.53 -12.71 -4.74
N MET A 389 -8.66 -12.17 -4.29
CA MET A 389 -8.95 -10.74 -4.36
C MET A 389 -9.77 -10.37 -3.14
N HIS A 390 -9.22 -9.48 -2.33
CA HIS A 390 -9.75 -9.09 -1.02
C HIS A 390 -9.86 -7.57 -0.94
N ALA A 391 -10.61 -7.06 0.03
CA ALA A 391 -10.82 -5.62 0.20
C ALA A 391 -9.78 -5.02 1.16
N TRP A 392 -9.22 -3.84 0.81
CA TRP A 392 -8.37 -3.04 1.71
C TRP A 392 -9.10 -2.34 2.86
N PRO A 393 -10.26 -1.67 2.64
CA PRO A 393 -10.75 -0.68 3.59
C PRO A 393 -11.36 -1.26 4.85
N GLY A 394 -11.21 -0.51 5.94
CA GLY A 394 -11.81 -0.78 7.24
C GLY A 394 -10.78 -1.21 8.29
N LEU A 395 -11.25 -1.19 9.54
CA LEU A 395 -10.53 -1.76 10.67
C LEU A 395 -11.12 -3.13 10.99
N GLY A 396 -10.25 -4.04 11.42
CA GLY A 396 -10.55 -5.38 11.85
C GLY A 396 -10.82 -5.49 13.34
N ALA A 397 -10.97 -6.73 13.83
CA ALA A 397 -11.23 -7.03 15.23
C ALA A 397 -10.07 -6.61 16.16
N GLY A 398 -8.83 -6.67 15.69
CA GLY A 398 -7.63 -6.23 16.43
C GLY A 398 -7.38 -4.71 16.43
N GLY A 399 -8.32 -3.91 15.90
CA GLY A 399 -8.15 -2.46 15.74
C GLY A 399 -7.14 -2.05 14.66
N THR A 400 -6.66 -3.00 13.87
CA THR A 400 -5.73 -2.78 12.74
C THR A 400 -6.44 -2.81 11.40
N ARG A 401 -5.73 -2.52 10.31
CA ARG A 401 -6.26 -2.68 8.95
C ARG A 401 -6.86 -4.07 8.74
N ARG A 402 -8.07 -4.11 8.18
CA ARG A 402 -8.90 -5.32 8.04
C ARG A 402 -8.25 -6.45 7.24
N TRP A 403 -7.28 -6.16 6.38
CA TRP A 403 -6.57 -7.20 5.64
C TRP A 403 -5.87 -8.19 6.60
N ALA A 404 -5.45 -7.76 7.78
CA ALA A 404 -4.78 -8.60 8.77
C ALA A 404 -5.71 -9.72 9.27
N ASP A 405 -6.98 -9.43 9.56
CA ASP A 405 -7.97 -10.44 9.96
C ASP A 405 -8.08 -11.54 8.90
N VAL A 406 -8.30 -11.14 7.65
CA VAL A 406 -8.41 -12.07 6.51
C VAL A 406 -7.12 -12.88 6.36
N PHE A 407 -5.97 -12.24 6.51
CA PHE A 407 -4.68 -12.91 6.37
C PHE A 407 -4.44 -13.97 7.46
N ILE A 408 -4.73 -13.62 8.73
CA ILE A 408 -4.61 -14.51 9.87
C ILE A 408 -5.59 -15.69 9.77
N ASP A 409 -6.83 -15.41 9.37
CA ASP A 409 -7.90 -16.41 9.35
C ASP A 409 -7.83 -17.34 8.14
N ASP A 410 -7.41 -16.84 6.97
CA ASP A 410 -7.47 -17.63 5.73
C ASP A 410 -6.11 -18.18 5.30
N TYR A 411 -4.98 -17.58 5.70
CA TYR A 411 -3.66 -17.91 5.13
C TYR A 411 -2.66 -18.52 6.12
N LEU A 412 -2.63 -18.03 7.36
CA LEU A 412 -1.61 -18.44 8.34
C LEU A 412 -1.98 -19.75 9.05
N ASN A 413 -0.98 -20.62 9.27
CA ASN A 413 -1.13 -21.79 10.12
C ASN A 413 -1.54 -21.40 11.55
N SER A 414 -2.05 -22.35 12.34
CA SER A 414 -2.62 -22.05 13.67
C SER A 414 -1.62 -21.40 14.63
N GLU A 415 -0.35 -21.77 14.56
CA GLU A 415 0.70 -21.24 15.43
C GLU A 415 1.06 -19.79 15.06
N THR A 416 1.39 -19.54 13.79
CA THR A 416 1.73 -18.19 13.33
C THR A 416 0.53 -17.25 13.46
N ALA A 417 -0.68 -17.73 13.20
CA ALA A 417 -1.91 -16.97 13.39
C ALA A 417 -2.13 -16.57 14.86
N ALA A 418 -1.83 -17.45 15.82
CA ALA A 418 -1.95 -17.13 17.24
C ALA A 418 -0.91 -16.11 17.69
N ARG A 419 0.34 -16.25 17.24
CA ARG A 419 1.41 -15.26 17.50
C ARG A 419 1.02 -13.88 16.98
N TRP A 420 0.49 -13.81 15.76
CA TRP A 420 0.01 -12.55 15.18
C TRP A 420 -1.15 -11.96 15.99
N ARG A 421 -2.12 -12.77 16.42
CA ARG A 421 -3.22 -12.29 17.29
C ARG A 421 -2.69 -11.66 18.58
N VAL A 422 -1.72 -12.28 19.23
CA VAL A 422 -1.06 -11.72 20.43
C VAL A 422 -0.39 -10.39 20.11
N ARG A 423 0.49 -10.36 19.11
CA ARG A 423 1.27 -9.17 18.75
C ARG A 423 0.44 -8.04 18.13
N LEU A 424 -0.75 -8.32 17.63
CA LEU A 424 -1.70 -7.33 17.13
C LEU A 424 -2.73 -6.88 18.19
N GLY A 425 -2.73 -7.48 19.38
CA GLY A 425 -3.59 -7.08 20.50
C GLY A 425 -5.05 -7.51 20.33
N PHE A 426 -5.29 -8.69 19.76
CA PHE A 426 -6.63 -9.24 19.64
C PHE A 426 -7.21 -9.59 21.03
N ALA A 427 -8.47 -9.24 21.26
CA ALA A 427 -9.12 -9.47 22.56
C ALA A 427 -9.27 -10.97 22.88
N ASP A 428 -9.52 -11.78 21.86
CA ASP A 428 -9.69 -13.24 21.92
C ASP A 428 -8.36 -14.03 21.85
N ALA A 429 -7.21 -13.35 21.81
CA ALA A 429 -5.90 -14.02 21.72
C ALA A 429 -5.69 -15.01 22.88
N VAL A 430 -6.01 -14.61 24.11
CA VAL A 430 -5.87 -15.47 25.30
C VAL A 430 -6.81 -16.68 25.26
N GLU A 431 -8.04 -16.51 24.75
CA GLU A 431 -8.98 -17.62 24.60
C GLU A 431 -8.45 -18.66 23.60
N HIS A 432 -7.85 -18.21 22.49
CA HIS A 432 -7.22 -19.10 21.52
C HIS A 432 -6.00 -19.83 22.07
N LEU A 433 -5.23 -19.19 22.98
CA LEU A 433 -4.13 -19.86 23.69
C LEU A 433 -4.65 -20.96 24.64
N THR A 434 -5.77 -20.72 25.34
CA THR A 434 -6.38 -21.74 26.22
C THR A 434 -6.97 -22.91 25.45
N THR A 435 -7.61 -22.66 24.30
CA THR A 435 -8.25 -23.71 23.50
C THR A 435 -7.26 -24.62 22.79
N MET A 436 -6.07 -24.11 22.43
CA MET A 436 -4.95 -24.97 22.00
C MET A 436 -4.59 -26.04 23.05
N GLY A 437 -4.74 -25.74 24.35
CA GLY A 437 -4.50 -26.68 25.44
C GLY A 437 -5.67 -27.63 25.76
N HIS A 438 -6.87 -27.42 25.19
CA HIS A 438 -8.07 -28.19 25.53
C HIS A 438 -8.33 -29.42 24.63
N VAL A 439 -7.45 -29.73 23.66
CA VAL A 439 -7.52 -31.01 22.93
C VAL A 439 -6.96 -32.13 23.81
N ILE A 440 -7.77 -32.55 24.78
CA ILE A 440 -7.54 -33.71 25.64
C ILE A 440 -7.98 -34.96 24.87
N ILE A 441 -7.14 -35.44 23.95
CA ILE A 441 -7.02 -36.85 23.52
C ILE A 441 -5.53 -37.11 23.26
N PRO A 442 -4.94 -38.22 23.74
CA PRO A 442 -3.51 -38.50 23.68
C PRO A 442 -3.06 -38.84 22.25
N THR A 443 -2.88 -37.80 21.44
CA THR A 443 -1.96 -37.84 20.31
C THR A 443 -0.96 -36.70 20.54
N PRO A 444 0.35 -36.97 20.56
CA PRO A 444 1.35 -35.98 20.91
C PRO A 444 1.49 -35.01 19.73
N THR A 445 0.87 -33.84 19.84
CA THR A 445 1.25 -32.67 19.05
C THR A 445 1.42 -31.52 20.04
N PRO A 446 2.57 -30.83 20.05
CA PRO A 446 3.02 -29.99 21.16
C PRO A 446 2.35 -28.62 21.12
N ALA A 447 1.05 -28.56 21.43
CA ALA A 447 0.36 -27.28 21.68
C ALA A 447 0.96 -26.50 22.87
N PHE A 448 1.82 -27.15 23.68
CA PHE A 448 2.44 -26.60 24.89
C PHE A 448 3.67 -25.71 24.63
N ALA A 449 4.41 -25.91 23.54
CA ALA A 449 5.70 -25.25 23.33
C ALA A 449 5.52 -23.75 23.07
N SER A 450 4.77 -23.40 22.03
CA SER A 450 4.63 -22.02 21.56
C SER A 450 3.60 -21.21 22.36
N SER A 451 2.64 -21.88 23.02
CA SER A 451 1.61 -21.20 23.83
C SER A 451 2.19 -20.55 25.08
N THR A 452 3.19 -21.15 25.74
CA THR A 452 3.89 -20.53 26.88
C THR A 452 4.70 -19.30 26.45
N GLU A 453 5.34 -19.33 25.28
CA GLU A 453 6.02 -18.16 24.71
C GLU A 453 5.03 -17.05 24.35
N MET A 454 3.95 -17.38 23.64
CA MET A 454 2.89 -16.43 23.29
C MET A 454 2.22 -15.81 24.51
N ALA A 455 1.98 -16.61 25.55
CA ALA A 455 1.58 -16.15 26.86
C ALA A 455 2.56 -15.08 27.38
N ALA A 456 3.85 -15.40 27.52
CA ALA A 456 4.85 -14.43 27.96
C ALA A 456 4.84 -13.14 27.11
N GLU A 457 4.68 -13.25 25.78
CA GLU A 457 4.52 -12.09 24.90
C GLU A 457 3.30 -11.22 25.26
N VAL A 458 2.13 -11.83 25.57
CA VAL A 458 0.95 -11.07 26.04
C VAL A 458 1.27 -10.30 27.32
N ALA A 459 1.92 -10.91 28.31
CA ALA A 459 2.29 -10.21 29.55
C ALA A 459 3.28 -9.07 29.30
N LEU A 460 4.23 -9.27 28.38
CA LEU A 460 5.22 -8.26 28.01
C LEU A 460 4.59 -7.04 27.32
N LEU A 461 3.59 -7.26 26.48
CA LEU A 461 2.87 -6.22 25.76
C LEU A 461 1.78 -5.56 26.64
N GLU A 462 1.10 -6.34 27.46
CA GLU A 462 -0.02 -5.95 28.32
C GLU A 462 0.21 -6.35 29.79
N PRO A 463 1.13 -5.70 30.54
CA PRO A 463 1.52 -6.12 31.89
C PRO A 463 0.38 -6.14 32.92
N HIS A 464 -0.71 -5.43 32.64
CA HIS A 464 -1.88 -5.35 33.52
C HIS A 464 -2.92 -6.45 33.24
N ARG A 465 -2.77 -7.23 32.17
CA ARG A 465 -3.72 -8.27 31.81
C ARG A 465 -3.51 -9.49 32.70
N SER A 466 -4.56 -9.88 33.42
CA SER A 466 -4.55 -11.07 34.26
C SER A 466 -4.52 -12.31 33.36
N LEU A 467 -3.38 -12.98 33.38
CA LEU A 467 -3.10 -14.23 32.71
C LEU A 467 -2.99 -15.51 33.60
N PRO A 468 -3.34 -15.51 34.91
CA PRO A 468 -3.06 -16.63 35.82
C PRO A 468 -3.51 -18.02 35.37
N ASP A 469 -4.59 -18.17 34.60
CA ASP A 469 -5.12 -19.50 34.28
C ASP A 469 -4.26 -20.21 33.21
N VAL A 470 -3.80 -19.49 32.18
CA VAL A 470 -2.88 -20.04 31.17
C VAL A 470 -1.53 -20.36 31.80
N TRP A 471 -1.02 -19.48 32.68
CA TRP A 471 0.29 -19.64 33.32
C TRP A 471 0.27 -20.79 34.34
N LYS A 472 -0.77 -20.86 35.18
CA LYS A 472 -0.87 -21.90 36.21
C LYS A 472 -1.04 -23.30 35.62
N LEU A 473 -1.89 -23.45 34.60
CA LEU A 473 -2.16 -24.74 33.96
C LEU A 473 -0.95 -25.28 33.18
N GLN A 474 -0.14 -24.41 32.57
CA GLN A 474 1.00 -24.85 31.74
C GLN A 474 2.29 -25.08 32.53
N TRP A 475 2.45 -24.50 33.72
CA TRP A 475 3.73 -24.53 34.42
C TRP A 475 3.77 -25.53 35.58
N LYS A 476 2.75 -25.51 36.44
CA LYS A 476 2.76 -26.29 37.68
C LYS A 476 2.57 -27.79 37.42
N ASP A 477 1.75 -28.13 36.42
CA ASP A 477 1.39 -29.52 36.12
C ASP A 477 2.39 -30.20 35.17
N TYR A 478 3.41 -29.48 34.67
CA TYR A 478 4.42 -29.99 33.73
C TYR A 478 5.81 -30.21 34.34
N LEU A 479 6.07 -29.69 35.54
CA LEU A 479 7.29 -30.00 36.28
C LEU A 479 7.07 -31.30 37.07
N ALA A 480 7.58 -32.41 36.54
CA ALA A 480 7.57 -33.66 37.29
C ALA A 480 8.55 -33.56 38.47
N PRO A 481 8.11 -33.79 39.73
CA PRO A 481 9.02 -33.83 40.86
C PRO A 481 10.03 -34.97 40.65
N GLY A 482 11.31 -34.61 40.56
CA GLY A 482 12.43 -35.54 40.54
C GLY A 482 13.12 -35.62 41.89
N SER A 483 13.96 -36.64 42.10
CA SER A 483 14.87 -36.62 43.24
C SER A 483 16.27 -37.02 42.78
N CYS A 484 17.28 -36.41 43.39
CA CYS A 484 18.66 -36.61 42.94
C CYS A 484 19.06 -38.09 43.08
N GLY A 485 19.30 -38.74 41.93
CA GLY A 485 19.79 -40.11 41.86
C GLY A 485 18.78 -41.22 42.16
N SER A 486 17.47 -40.94 42.22
CA SER A 486 16.43 -41.97 42.43
C SER A 486 16.01 -42.71 41.16
N GLU A 487 15.22 -43.78 41.35
CA GLU A 487 14.41 -44.41 40.29
C GLU A 487 13.40 -43.42 39.68
N GLU A 488 12.81 -43.82 38.54
CA GLU A 488 11.78 -43.06 37.81
C GLU A 488 10.68 -42.53 38.76
N PRO A 489 10.15 -41.33 38.53
CA PRO A 489 9.08 -40.77 39.37
C PRO A 489 7.89 -41.73 39.44
N ALA A 490 7.32 -41.95 40.63
CA ALA A 490 6.17 -42.82 40.83
C ALA A 490 4.84 -42.03 40.91
N GLY A 491 3.72 -42.69 40.59
CA GLY A 491 2.39 -42.08 40.67
C GLY A 491 2.14 -41.07 39.54
N PRO A 492 1.29 -40.05 39.71
CA PRO A 492 0.93 -39.11 38.63
C PRO A 492 2.10 -38.36 37.98
N ALA A 493 3.24 -38.26 38.68
CA ALA A 493 4.47 -37.68 38.15
C ALA A 493 5.16 -38.54 37.08
N SER A 494 4.88 -39.86 37.04
CA SER A 494 5.45 -40.77 36.03
C SER A 494 5.00 -40.39 34.62
N ASP A 495 3.73 -40.00 34.46
CA ASP A 495 3.14 -39.74 33.16
C ASP A 495 3.75 -38.48 32.53
N ILE A 496 3.96 -37.42 33.33
CA ILE A 496 4.63 -36.19 32.89
C ILE A 496 6.09 -36.47 32.53
N PHE A 497 6.80 -37.24 33.35
CA PHE A 497 8.19 -37.62 33.10
C PHE A 497 8.35 -38.48 31.84
N LEU A 498 7.47 -39.46 31.62
CA LEU A 498 7.42 -40.25 30.40
C LEU A 498 7.09 -39.39 29.18
N THR A 499 6.19 -38.41 29.33
CA THR A 499 5.87 -37.46 28.27
C THR A 499 7.10 -36.64 27.86
N TYR A 500 7.90 -36.18 28.83
CA TYR A 500 9.18 -35.51 28.54
C TYR A 500 10.18 -36.41 27.80
N LEU A 501 10.35 -37.65 28.23
CA LEU A 501 11.28 -38.58 27.58
C LEU A 501 10.88 -38.91 26.14
N LEU A 502 9.59 -38.87 25.83
CA LEU A 502 9.02 -39.19 24.51
C LEU A 502 8.83 -37.98 23.58
N SER A 503 9.02 -36.75 24.07
CA SER A 503 8.78 -35.53 23.28
C SER A 503 9.96 -35.12 22.39
N ASP A 504 9.73 -34.22 21.44
CA ASP A 504 10.82 -33.60 20.67
C ASP A 504 11.62 -32.63 21.58
N PRO A 505 12.97 -32.69 21.61
CA PRO A 505 13.80 -31.70 22.28
C PRO A 505 13.55 -30.25 21.86
N ALA A 506 13.18 -30.01 20.60
CA ALA A 506 12.86 -28.67 20.11
C ALA A 506 11.67 -28.07 20.87
N ASP A 507 10.65 -28.88 21.17
CA ASP A 507 9.44 -28.42 21.86
C ASP A 507 9.72 -28.00 23.30
N TYR A 508 10.50 -28.80 24.04
CA TYR A 508 10.87 -28.48 25.42
C TYR A 508 11.80 -27.28 25.51
N LYS A 509 12.72 -27.13 24.55
CA LYS A 509 13.54 -25.92 24.44
C LYS A 509 12.68 -24.68 24.27
N VAL A 510 11.67 -24.71 23.40
CA VAL A 510 10.73 -23.57 23.19
C VAL A 510 9.91 -23.30 24.45
N TRP A 511 9.40 -24.35 25.12
CA TRP A 511 8.69 -24.21 26.40
C TRP A 511 9.54 -23.52 27.47
N ILE A 512 10.80 -23.96 27.68
CA ILE A 512 11.70 -23.36 28.69
C ILE A 512 12.03 -21.91 28.33
N ARG A 513 12.14 -21.57 27.04
CA ARG A 513 12.30 -20.18 26.60
C ARG A 513 11.08 -19.33 26.90
N GLY A 514 9.88 -19.87 26.73
CA GLY A 514 8.65 -19.24 27.18
C GLY A 514 8.66 -18.98 28.70
N LEU A 515 9.14 -19.94 29.50
CA LEU A 515 9.36 -19.75 30.93
C LEU A 515 10.36 -18.64 31.23
N ALA A 516 11.49 -18.59 30.50
CA ALA A 516 12.50 -17.56 30.66
C ALA A 516 11.93 -16.16 30.35
N ALA A 517 11.19 -16.03 29.24
CA ALA A 517 10.52 -14.79 28.88
C ALA A 517 9.52 -14.36 29.96
N ALA A 518 8.73 -15.29 30.49
CA ALA A 518 7.76 -15.01 31.54
C ALA A 518 8.44 -14.62 32.86
N ALA A 519 9.55 -15.29 33.21
CA ALA A 519 10.37 -15.00 34.38
C ALA A 519 10.99 -13.58 34.33
N ARG A 520 11.04 -12.90 33.18
CA ARG A 520 11.43 -11.48 33.13
C ARG A 520 10.37 -10.53 33.69
N THR A 521 9.11 -10.97 33.76
CA THR A 521 7.96 -10.11 34.12
C THR A 521 7.23 -10.54 35.38
N ASP A 522 7.26 -11.84 35.71
CA ASP A 522 6.43 -12.43 36.76
C ASP A 522 7.30 -13.18 37.77
N ASP A 523 7.02 -13.01 39.07
CA ASP A 523 7.80 -13.58 40.16
C ASP A 523 7.42 -15.02 40.55
N SER A 524 6.35 -15.56 39.99
CA SER A 524 5.93 -16.96 40.17
C SER A 524 6.91 -17.97 39.57
N ILE A 525 7.80 -17.54 38.67
CA ILE A 525 8.96 -18.30 38.26
C ILE A 525 10.19 -17.77 39.00
N GLY A 526 10.74 -18.60 39.88
CA GLY A 526 11.94 -18.34 40.68
C GLY A 526 12.84 -19.57 40.80
N PHE A 527 13.78 -19.52 41.74
CA PHE A 527 14.77 -20.59 41.90
C PHE A 527 14.22 -21.91 42.41
N GLY A 528 13.01 -21.91 42.99
CA GLY A 528 12.28 -23.15 43.29
C GLY A 528 11.99 -23.97 42.04
N GLN A 529 11.41 -23.34 41.00
CA GLN A 529 11.11 -23.98 39.73
C GLN A 529 12.39 -24.38 38.97
N VAL A 530 13.44 -23.57 39.06
CA VAL A 530 14.76 -23.93 38.52
C VAL A 530 15.27 -25.20 39.18
N ALA A 531 15.16 -25.33 40.51
CA ALA A 531 15.58 -26.52 41.24
C ALA A 531 14.77 -27.76 40.82
N ASP A 532 13.45 -27.63 40.66
CA ASP A 532 12.58 -28.72 40.19
C ASP A 532 12.98 -29.19 38.77
N LEU A 533 13.26 -28.24 37.86
CA LEU A 533 13.72 -28.54 36.50
C LEU A 533 15.08 -29.24 36.49
N VAL A 534 16.04 -28.78 37.31
CA VAL A 534 17.35 -29.43 37.49
C VAL A 534 17.20 -30.86 37.99
N GLN A 535 16.30 -31.11 38.95
CA GLN A 535 16.03 -32.46 39.47
C GLN A 535 15.41 -33.36 38.41
N MET A 536 14.42 -32.87 37.65
CA MET A 536 13.80 -33.61 36.56
C MET A 536 14.82 -33.98 35.48
N PHE A 537 15.62 -33.03 35.01
CA PHE A 537 16.68 -33.23 34.02
C PHE A 537 17.76 -34.20 34.50
N THR A 538 18.15 -34.11 35.78
CA THR A 538 19.07 -35.07 36.37
C THR A 538 18.50 -36.48 36.34
N THR A 539 17.21 -36.62 36.71
CA THR A 539 16.51 -37.91 36.72
C THR A 539 16.47 -38.50 35.31
N ALA A 540 16.15 -37.68 34.30
CA ALA A 540 16.17 -38.10 32.90
C ALA A 540 17.55 -38.55 32.42
N ASN A 541 18.60 -37.80 32.78
CA ASN A 541 19.97 -38.17 32.46
C ASN A 541 20.39 -39.48 33.14
N ALA A 542 19.96 -39.70 34.38
CA ALA A 542 20.22 -40.95 35.09
C ALA A 542 19.54 -42.16 34.40
N VAL A 543 18.28 -42.02 33.98
CA VAL A 543 17.53 -43.03 33.22
C VAL A 543 18.21 -43.31 31.88
N TRP A 544 18.58 -42.26 31.13
CA TRP A 544 19.32 -42.40 29.88
C TRP A 544 20.67 -43.10 30.09
N LYS A 545 21.48 -42.70 31.08
CA LYS A 545 22.77 -43.34 31.41
C LYS A 545 22.63 -44.82 31.79
N LYS A 546 21.50 -45.19 32.41
CA LYS A 546 21.18 -46.59 32.73
C LYS A 546 20.86 -47.36 31.45
N GLN A 547 19.94 -46.87 30.63
CA GLN A 547 19.56 -47.48 29.35
C GLN A 547 20.74 -47.57 28.36
N PHE A 548 21.56 -46.53 28.28
CA PHE A 548 22.78 -46.49 27.47
C PHE A 548 23.78 -47.57 27.91
N ARG A 549 23.97 -47.77 29.23
CA ARG A 549 24.83 -48.85 29.73
C ARG A 549 24.26 -50.23 29.39
N GLU A 550 22.96 -50.42 29.51
CA GLU A 550 22.27 -51.68 29.20
C GLU A 550 22.29 -52.00 27.69
N THR A 551 22.21 -50.98 26.83
CA THR A 551 22.09 -51.15 25.36
C THR A 551 23.44 -51.06 24.62
N VAL A 552 24.37 -50.23 25.10
CA VAL A 552 25.61 -49.88 24.39
C VAL A 552 26.88 -50.33 25.13
N ALA A 553 26.86 -50.59 26.45
CA ALA A 553 28.06 -50.94 27.20
C ALA A 553 28.24 -52.45 27.49
N ALA A 554 27.41 -53.33 26.91
CA ALA A 554 27.58 -54.78 27.02
C ALA A 554 28.87 -55.24 26.29
N PRO A 555 29.81 -55.97 26.95
CA PRO A 555 31.06 -56.37 26.32
C PRO A 555 30.88 -57.45 25.24
N GLY A 556 31.39 -57.20 24.02
CA GLY A 556 31.57 -58.22 22.97
C GLY A 556 30.62 -58.17 21.77
N GLU A 557 29.62 -57.28 21.75
CA GLU A 557 28.66 -57.17 20.64
C GLU A 557 29.02 -56.06 19.63
N PRO A 558 28.69 -56.22 18.33
CA PRO A 558 29.00 -55.24 17.28
C PRO A 558 28.23 -53.91 17.44
N ILE A 559 28.84 -52.80 17.01
CA ILE A 559 28.19 -51.47 16.98
C ILE A 559 27.10 -51.47 15.89
N THR A 560 25.83 -51.43 16.30
CA THR A 560 24.67 -51.39 15.40
C THR A 560 24.17 -49.96 15.19
N ALA A 561 23.33 -49.73 14.16
CA ALA A 561 22.66 -48.45 13.94
C ALA A 561 21.82 -48.02 15.16
N GLU A 562 21.20 -48.95 15.88
CA GLU A 562 20.47 -48.69 17.13
C GLU A 562 21.40 -48.21 18.27
N ARG A 563 22.62 -48.74 18.37
CA ARG A 563 23.61 -48.27 19.36
C ARG A 563 24.17 -46.88 19.03
N ILE A 564 24.25 -46.53 17.75
CA ILE A 564 24.57 -45.17 17.31
C ILE A 564 23.40 -44.22 17.64
N ALA A 565 22.16 -44.66 17.39
CA ALA A 565 20.95 -43.88 17.70
C ALA A 565 20.78 -43.59 19.20
N ALA A 566 21.16 -44.51 20.09
CA ALA A 566 21.13 -44.31 21.55
C ALA A 566 22.01 -43.15 22.05
N ARG A 567 23.00 -42.72 21.26
CA ARG A 567 23.82 -41.51 21.54
C ARG A 567 23.06 -40.21 21.22
N PHE A 568 22.04 -40.27 20.37
CA PHE A 568 21.23 -39.12 19.96
C PHE A 568 19.94 -38.95 20.80
N THR A 569 19.69 -39.83 21.77
CA THR A 569 18.53 -39.76 22.68
C THR A 569 18.91 -39.26 24.08
N GLU A 570 20.08 -38.62 24.24
CA GLU A 570 20.52 -38.03 25.51
C GLU A 570 19.56 -36.93 25.97
N ARG A 571 19.11 -37.01 27.23
CA ARG A 571 18.17 -36.06 27.84
C ARG A 571 18.70 -35.63 29.22
N PRO A 572 18.79 -34.33 29.53
CA PRO A 572 18.52 -33.19 28.63
C PRO A 572 19.59 -33.06 27.55
N THR A 573 19.17 -32.57 26.38
CA THR A 573 20.10 -32.16 25.31
C THR A 573 20.84 -30.88 25.69
N SER A 574 21.98 -30.60 25.05
CA SER A 574 22.71 -29.33 25.26
C SER A 574 21.84 -28.10 24.99
N SER A 575 20.87 -28.20 24.07
CA SER A 575 19.95 -27.11 23.75
C SER A 575 18.92 -26.83 24.85
N GLU A 576 18.51 -27.87 25.59
CA GLU A 576 17.61 -27.75 26.74
C GLU A 576 18.34 -27.22 27.98
N VAL A 577 19.59 -27.64 28.18
CA VAL A 577 20.47 -27.07 29.20
C VAL A 577 20.70 -25.58 28.95
N ALA A 578 20.97 -25.18 27.69
CA ALA A 578 21.12 -23.78 27.33
C ALA A 578 19.83 -22.97 27.60
N ALA A 579 18.65 -23.52 27.28
CA ALA A 579 17.38 -22.85 27.61
C ALA A 579 17.17 -22.72 29.13
N MET A 580 17.56 -23.71 29.93
CA MET A 580 17.52 -23.61 31.39
C MET A 580 18.46 -22.50 31.91
N VAL A 581 19.65 -22.36 31.30
CA VAL A 581 20.56 -21.25 31.59
C VAL A 581 19.90 -19.90 31.26
N GLU A 582 19.23 -19.78 30.11
CA GLU A 582 18.44 -18.59 29.74
C GLU A 582 17.37 -18.26 30.80
N LEU A 583 16.70 -19.28 31.35
CA LEU A 583 15.73 -19.11 32.45
C LEU A 583 16.36 -18.60 33.74
N VAL A 584 17.49 -19.17 34.18
CA VAL A 584 18.23 -18.69 35.36
C VAL A 584 18.63 -17.23 35.19
N SER A 585 19.19 -16.93 34.03
CA SER A 585 19.56 -15.58 33.59
C SER A 585 18.40 -14.60 33.62
N ALA A 586 17.20 -15.03 33.21
CA ALA A 586 16.00 -14.20 33.24
C ALA A 586 15.56 -13.86 34.68
N VAL A 587 15.56 -14.83 35.60
CA VAL A 587 15.23 -14.62 37.01
C VAL A 587 16.21 -13.65 37.67
N VAL A 588 17.52 -13.85 37.46
CA VAL A 588 18.58 -12.95 37.98
C VAL A 588 18.41 -11.55 37.44
N ALA A 589 18.21 -11.42 36.13
CA ALA A 589 18.08 -10.12 35.50
C ALA A 589 16.81 -9.39 35.98
N ARG A 590 15.67 -10.08 36.17
CA ARG A 590 14.45 -9.47 36.73
C ARG A 590 14.72 -8.89 38.12
N ARG A 591 15.33 -9.68 39.01
CA ARG A 591 15.62 -9.26 40.39
C ARG A 591 16.60 -8.11 40.43
N THR A 592 17.66 -8.16 39.61
CA THR A 592 18.63 -7.07 39.47
C THR A 592 17.97 -5.78 38.97
N ASP A 593 17.12 -5.86 37.94
CA ASP A 593 16.37 -4.72 37.40
C ASP A 593 15.46 -4.09 38.49
N LEU A 594 14.88 -4.92 39.37
CA LEU A 594 14.07 -4.49 40.52
C LEU A 594 14.90 -4.09 41.76
N SER A 595 16.23 -4.05 41.66
CA SER A 595 17.13 -3.79 42.80
C SER A 595 16.95 -4.74 43.99
N LEU A 596 16.52 -5.98 43.71
CA LEU A 596 16.42 -7.07 44.66
C LEU A 596 17.72 -7.89 44.68
N GLU A 597 17.92 -8.68 45.73
CA GLU A 597 19.01 -9.66 45.78
C GLU A 597 18.85 -10.68 44.65
N ALA A 598 19.90 -10.89 43.85
CA ALA A 598 19.86 -11.79 42.70
C ALA A 598 19.43 -13.21 43.10
N VAL A 599 19.96 -13.73 44.20
CA VAL A 599 19.66 -15.05 44.78
C VAL A 599 19.71 -14.93 46.30
N THR A 600 18.67 -15.36 47.01
CA THR A 600 18.70 -15.35 48.48
C THR A 600 19.61 -16.46 49.02
N PRO A 601 20.14 -16.35 50.26
CA PRO A 601 20.95 -17.41 50.85
C PRO A 601 20.26 -18.78 50.90
N GLN A 602 18.94 -18.81 51.11
CA GLN A 602 18.15 -20.04 51.13
C GLN A 602 18.10 -20.69 49.74
N GLU A 603 17.80 -19.92 48.71
CA GLU A 603 17.76 -20.41 47.31
C GLU A 603 19.13 -20.86 46.83
N ARG A 604 20.18 -20.10 47.16
CA ARG A 604 21.56 -20.49 46.87
C ARG A 604 21.89 -21.82 47.54
N ASN A 605 21.59 -21.97 48.82
CA ASN A 605 21.85 -23.22 49.55
C ASN A 605 21.06 -24.40 48.95
N GLN A 606 19.82 -24.17 48.48
CA GLN A 606 19.02 -25.17 47.78
C GLN A 606 19.71 -25.62 46.49
N LEU A 607 20.10 -24.70 45.60
CA LEU A 607 20.81 -25.04 44.35
C LEU A 607 22.18 -25.69 44.61
N VAL A 608 22.91 -25.19 45.61
CA VAL A 608 24.20 -25.76 46.03
C VAL A 608 24.03 -27.19 46.57
N SER A 609 22.94 -27.50 47.27
CA SER A 609 22.66 -28.86 47.74
C SER A 609 22.40 -29.84 46.58
N LEU A 610 21.92 -29.34 45.43
CA LEU A 610 21.78 -30.15 44.23
C LEU A 610 23.13 -30.58 43.66
N MET A 611 24.26 -29.93 43.99
CA MET A 611 25.58 -30.39 43.55
C MET A 611 26.01 -31.71 44.21
N ASP A 612 25.43 -32.06 45.36
CA ASP A 612 25.83 -33.26 46.10
C ASP A 612 25.14 -34.53 45.55
N GLY A 613 24.10 -34.39 44.71
CA GLY A 613 23.38 -35.53 44.10
C GLY A 613 22.89 -35.35 42.65
N CYS A 614 22.75 -34.11 42.17
CA CYS A 614 22.31 -33.72 40.83
C CYS A 614 23.41 -32.94 40.07
N SER A 615 24.68 -33.26 40.33
CA SER A 615 25.83 -32.42 39.97
C SER A 615 25.93 -32.07 38.49
N ASP A 616 25.61 -33.01 37.61
CA ASP A 616 25.83 -32.85 36.16
C ASP A 616 24.89 -31.84 35.50
N VAL A 617 23.74 -31.53 36.13
CA VAL A 617 22.80 -30.51 35.63
C VAL A 617 22.84 -29.26 36.51
N ALA A 618 22.96 -29.43 37.84
CA ALA A 618 22.98 -28.33 38.80
C ALA A 618 24.16 -27.37 38.59
N VAL A 619 25.28 -27.88 38.09
CA VAL A 619 26.49 -27.08 37.84
C VAL A 619 26.24 -25.96 36.83
N HIS A 620 25.42 -26.18 35.81
CA HIS A 620 25.10 -25.18 34.80
C HIS A 620 24.32 -24.01 35.43
N ALA A 621 23.30 -24.31 36.23
CA ALA A 621 22.52 -23.28 36.92
C ALA A 621 23.39 -22.46 37.89
N LEU A 622 24.28 -23.11 38.65
CA LEU A 622 25.20 -22.44 39.58
C LEU A 622 26.26 -21.60 38.86
N ALA A 623 26.76 -22.07 37.71
CA ALA A 623 27.73 -21.33 36.91
C ALA A 623 27.12 -20.01 36.38
N THR A 624 25.86 -20.04 35.92
CA THR A 624 25.12 -18.84 35.46
C THR A 624 24.87 -17.83 36.57
N LEU A 625 24.79 -18.25 37.83
CA LEU A 625 24.67 -17.32 38.96
C LEU A 625 25.95 -16.52 39.25
N GLY A 626 27.06 -16.89 38.60
CA GLY A 626 28.35 -16.26 38.82
C GLY A 626 28.74 -16.22 40.29
N SER A 627 29.05 -15.04 40.81
CA SER A 627 29.48 -14.84 42.19
C SER A 627 28.39 -15.10 43.23
N ALA A 628 27.11 -15.06 42.83
CA ALA A 628 25.97 -15.32 43.71
C ALA A 628 25.67 -16.83 43.88
N GLY A 629 26.26 -17.68 43.04
CA GLY A 629 26.17 -19.14 43.15
C GLY A 629 27.18 -19.69 44.16
N ASP A 630 28.07 -20.55 43.69
CA ASP A 630 29.24 -21.03 44.45
C ASP A 630 30.37 -21.36 43.47
N PRO A 631 31.13 -20.34 43.01
CA PRO A 631 32.20 -20.53 42.03
C PRO A 631 33.22 -21.59 42.49
N GLY A 632 33.49 -21.67 43.79
CA GLY A 632 34.42 -22.65 44.37
C GLY A 632 33.97 -24.09 44.14
N LYS A 633 32.67 -24.39 44.39
CA LYS A 633 32.12 -25.73 44.11
C LYS A 633 32.10 -26.06 42.62
N VAL A 634 31.77 -25.11 41.75
CA VAL A 634 31.76 -25.32 40.29
C VAL A 634 33.18 -25.57 39.77
N ILE A 635 34.17 -24.80 40.23
CA ILE A 635 35.59 -25.00 39.88
C ILE A 635 36.07 -26.37 40.38
N ALA A 636 35.78 -26.73 41.63
CA ALA A 636 36.15 -28.04 42.18
C ALA A 636 35.52 -29.21 41.40
N TRP A 637 34.26 -29.06 40.97
CA TRP A 637 33.57 -30.04 40.13
C TRP A 637 34.22 -30.18 38.75
N ALA A 638 34.67 -29.07 38.15
CA ALA A 638 35.36 -29.06 36.86
C ALA A 638 36.77 -29.67 36.97
N HIS A 639 37.53 -29.33 38.02
CA HIS A 639 38.84 -29.92 38.31
C HIS A 639 38.75 -31.45 38.52
N ALA A 640 37.71 -31.95 39.19
CA ALA A 640 37.50 -33.39 39.34
C ALA A 640 37.32 -34.16 38.01
N ARG A 641 37.08 -33.43 36.90
CA ARG A 641 36.89 -33.95 35.54
C ARG A 641 38.06 -33.63 34.60
N GLU A 642 39.22 -33.28 35.18
CA GLU A 642 40.52 -32.83 34.64
C GLU A 642 41.02 -33.41 33.30
N LYS A 643 40.41 -34.49 32.77
CA LYS A 643 40.79 -35.17 31.52
C LYS A 643 39.73 -35.12 30.42
N SER A 644 38.58 -34.51 30.65
CA SER A 644 37.48 -34.43 29.68
C SER A 644 37.09 -32.98 29.42
N ASP A 645 36.67 -32.66 28.20
CA ASP A 645 36.16 -31.32 27.85
C ASP A 645 34.89 -30.92 28.65
N GLN A 646 34.35 -31.84 29.46
CA GLN A 646 33.07 -31.73 30.19
C GLN A 646 33.03 -30.69 31.32
N GLY A 647 34.16 -30.11 31.73
CA GLY A 647 34.19 -29.03 32.73
C GLY A 647 34.39 -27.63 32.15
N ARG A 648 34.70 -27.51 30.85
CA ARG A 648 35.10 -26.23 30.25
C ARG A 648 33.92 -25.31 29.99
N ILE A 649 32.73 -25.88 29.75
CA ILE A 649 31.51 -25.11 29.46
C ILE A 649 31.12 -24.30 30.70
N GLU A 650 31.10 -24.93 31.87
CA GLU A 650 30.71 -24.35 33.15
C GLU A 650 31.73 -23.32 33.63
N LEU A 651 33.03 -23.60 33.42
CA LEU A 651 34.08 -22.62 33.65
C LEU A 651 33.92 -21.41 32.69
N GLY A 652 33.54 -21.67 31.44
CA GLY A 652 33.20 -20.63 30.47
C GLY A 652 32.03 -19.76 30.92
N GLU A 653 30.97 -20.38 31.43
CA GLU A 653 29.79 -19.69 31.99
C GLU A 653 30.13 -18.88 33.24
N LEU A 654 30.94 -19.41 34.15
CA LEU A 654 31.45 -18.63 35.29
C LEU A 654 32.29 -17.44 34.84
N ALA A 655 33.11 -17.63 33.81
CA ALA A 655 33.93 -16.57 33.26
C ALA A 655 33.06 -15.50 32.60
N ALA A 656 32.02 -15.90 31.87
CA ALA A 656 31.03 -15.02 31.27
C ALA A 656 30.37 -14.11 32.32
N HIS A 657 30.06 -14.65 33.50
CA HIS A 657 29.45 -13.89 34.60
C HIS A 657 30.49 -13.22 35.52
N GLY A 658 31.76 -13.13 35.11
CA GLY A 658 32.82 -12.45 35.87
C GLY A 658 33.21 -13.15 37.17
N ALA A 659 32.79 -14.40 37.36
CA ALA A 659 32.96 -15.15 38.60
C ALA A 659 34.12 -16.14 38.55
N LEU A 660 34.65 -16.45 37.36
CA LEU A 660 35.86 -17.24 37.23
C LEU A 660 37.11 -16.38 37.53
N PRO A 661 37.98 -16.78 38.48
CA PRO A 661 39.23 -16.09 38.75
C PRO A 661 40.17 -16.11 37.53
N ASP A 662 40.90 -15.02 37.31
CA ASP A 662 41.87 -14.89 36.22
C ASP A 662 42.94 -16.00 36.23
N ALA A 663 43.28 -16.49 37.43
CA ALA A 663 44.21 -17.59 37.63
C ALA A 663 43.68 -18.91 37.03
N GLU A 664 42.37 -19.17 37.11
CA GLU A 664 41.75 -20.37 36.53
C GLU A 664 41.70 -20.28 35.01
N ILE A 665 41.40 -19.10 34.44
CA ILE A 665 41.45 -18.90 32.98
C ILE A 665 42.87 -19.19 32.46
N THR A 666 43.88 -18.68 33.16
CA THR A 666 45.28 -18.91 32.83
C THR A 666 45.67 -20.38 33.00
N TRP A 667 45.22 -21.04 34.07
CA TRP A 667 45.45 -22.45 34.34
C TRP A 667 44.85 -23.34 33.26
N VAL A 668 43.60 -23.10 32.82
CA VAL A 668 42.97 -23.88 31.74
C VAL A 668 43.83 -23.83 30.48
N LEU A 669 44.28 -22.63 30.07
CA LEU A 669 45.17 -22.50 28.90
C LEU A 669 46.50 -23.22 29.09
N ASP A 670 47.09 -23.15 30.27
CA ASP A 670 48.35 -23.83 30.55
C ASP A 670 48.19 -25.36 30.56
N SER A 671 47.07 -25.86 31.09
CA SER A 671 46.74 -27.29 31.15
C SER A 671 46.57 -27.94 29.79
N ILE A 672 46.12 -27.18 28.78
CA ILE A 672 45.98 -27.67 27.39
C ILE A 672 47.25 -27.47 26.55
N GLY A 673 48.33 -26.98 27.16
CA GLY A 673 49.63 -26.85 26.51
C GLY A 673 49.94 -25.47 25.91
N PHE A 674 49.20 -24.41 26.28
CA PHE A 674 49.47 -23.06 25.76
C PHE A 674 50.80 -22.46 26.27
N SER A 675 51.43 -23.07 27.27
CA SER A 675 52.79 -22.75 27.73
C SER A 675 53.85 -23.76 27.22
N GLY A 676 53.48 -24.67 26.31
CA GLY A 676 54.37 -25.68 25.72
C GLY A 676 55.20 -25.18 24.52
N ASP A 677 55.76 -26.12 23.77
CA ASP A 677 56.47 -25.83 22.52
C ASP A 677 55.52 -25.29 21.42
N GLN A 678 56.06 -24.97 20.24
CA GLN A 678 55.27 -24.38 19.15
C GLN A 678 54.09 -25.26 18.70
N VAL A 679 54.27 -26.60 18.69
CA VAL A 679 53.24 -27.56 18.26
C VAL A 679 52.14 -27.66 19.31
N SER A 680 52.54 -27.71 20.58
CA SER A 680 51.64 -27.75 21.74
C SER A 680 50.81 -26.46 21.82
N ARG A 681 51.44 -25.29 21.61
CA ARG A 681 50.75 -23.99 21.59
C ARG A 681 49.75 -23.86 20.45
N ARG A 682 50.08 -24.37 19.27
CA ARG A 682 49.16 -24.44 18.13
C ARG A 682 47.93 -25.30 18.45
N HIS A 683 48.14 -26.53 18.93
CA HIS A 683 47.04 -27.41 19.33
C HIS A 683 46.19 -26.81 20.47
N ALA A 684 46.85 -26.20 21.46
CA ALA A 684 46.20 -25.51 22.56
C ALA A 684 45.34 -24.34 22.07
N PHE A 685 45.85 -23.51 21.16
CA PHE A 685 45.09 -22.41 20.58
C PHE A 685 43.85 -22.90 19.82
N VAL A 686 44.01 -23.88 18.93
CA VAL A 686 42.89 -24.45 18.16
C VAL A 686 41.80 -24.98 19.09
N ASN A 687 42.17 -25.66 20.17
CA ASN A 687 41.23 -26.22 21.14
C ASN A 687 40.59 -25.19 22.07
N ALA A 688 41.31 -24.11 22.43
CA ALA A 688 40.79 -23.06 23.31
C ALA A 688 40.13 -21.90 22.59
N ARG A 689 40.30 -21.73 21.27
CA ARG A 689 39.84 -20.55 20.55
C ARG A 689 38.36 -20.25 20.80
N GLY A 690 37.48 -21.23 20.57
CA GLY A 690 36.04 -21.03 20.78
C GLY A 690 35.67 -20.72 22.23
N TRP A 691 36.42 -21.26 23.18
CA TRP A 691 36.23 -20.97 24.61
C TRP A 691 36.71 -19.57 24.98
N LEU A 692 37.86 -19.13 24.46
CA LEU A 692 38.36 -17.77 24.65
C LEU A 692 37.47 -16.73 23.97
N GLU A 693 36.92 -17.05 22.79
CA GLU A 693 35.94 -16.21 22.10
C GLU A 693 34.68 -16.04 22.96
N ALA A 694 34.18 -17.13 23.56
CA ALA A 694 33.06 -17.08 24.49
C ALA A 694 33.37 -16.20 25.71
N ILE A 695 34.54 -16.33 26.34
CA ILE A 695 34.91 -15.49 27.49
C ILE A 695 35.04 -14.01 27.09
N ALA A 696 35.75 -13.75 25.99
CA ALA A 696 36.00 -12.41 25.47
C ALA A 696 34.71 -11.67 25.07
N ALA A 697 33.64 -12.42 24.76
CA ALA A 697 32.33 -11.84 24.46
C ALA A 697 31.68 -11.17 25.69
N TYR A 698 32.02 -11.59 26.92
CA TYR A 698 31.38 -11.11 28.15
C TYR A 698 32.31 -10.30 29.06
N ARG A 699 33.62 -10.53 29.00
CA ARG A 699 34.61 -9.78 29.81
C ARG A 699 35.97 -9.73 29.13
N SER A 700 36.78 -8.77 29.57
CA SER A 700 38.20 -8.77 29.21
C SER A 700 38.91 -10.03 29.70
N LEU A 701 39.65 -10.65 28.79
CA LEU A 701 40.60 -11.71 29.08
C LEU A 701 41.69 -11.19 30.03
N PRO A 702 42.20 -12.04 30.94
CA PRO A 702 43.27 -11.63 31.83
C PRO A 702 44.49 -11.16 31.05
N THR A 703 45.19 -10.14 31.55
CA THR A 703 46.40 -9.60 30.91
C THR A 703 47.45 -10.69 30.59
N PRO A 704 47.71 -11.69 31.46
CA PRO A 704 48.63 -12.79 31.12
C PRO A 704 48.18 -13.61 29.90
N VAL A 705 46.87 -13.80 29.72
CA VAL A 705 46.30 -14.51 28.58
C VAL A 705 46.45 -13.67 27.31
N LEU A 706 46.14 -12.37 27.39
CA LEU A 706 46.31 -11.46 26.26
C LEU A 706 47.77 -11.37 25.82
N VAL A 707 48.72 -11.32 26.75
CA VAL A 707 50.16 -11.36 26.43
C VAL A 707 50.54 -12.68 25.75
N LYS A 708 50.09 -13.83 26.26
CA LYS A 708 50.33 -15.14 25.64
C LYS A 708 49.75 -15.22 24.21
N LEU A 709 48.56 -14.65 23.98
CA LEU A 709 47.95 -14.58 22.65
C LEU A 709 48.71 -13.64 21.71
N ILE A 710 49.22 -12.51 22.21
CA ILE A 710 50.07 -11.58 21.43
C ILE A 710 51.39 -12.25 21.06
N ASP A 711 52.02 -12.96 21.99
CA ASP A 711 53.26 -13.69 21.75
C ASP A 711 53.04 -14.82 20.74
N TYR A 712 51.94 -15.58 20.88
CA TYR A 712 51.56 -16.60 19.90
C TYR A 712 51.29 -15.99 18.53
N ALA A 713 50.57 -14.87 18.44
CA ALA A 713 50.36 -14.15 17.19
C ALA A 713 51.67 -13.69 16.54
N ALA A 714 52.59 -13.11 17.31
CA ALA A 714 53.90 -12.69 16.83
C ALA A 714 54.72 -13.89 16.30
N GLU A 715 54.67 -15.03 17.01
CA GLU A 715 55.33 -16.26 16.61
C GLU A 715 54.76 -16.82 15.30
N ARG A 716 53.43 -16.90 15.16
CA ARG A 716 52.78 -17.36 13.93
C ARG A 716 53.09 -16.45 12.74
N GLY A 717 53.13 -15.13 12.98
CA GLY A 717 53.57 -14.15 11.99
C GLY A 717 55.01 -14.37 11.54
N ALA A 718 55.94 -14.61 12.46
CA ALA A 718 57.33 -14.93 12.14
C ALA A 718 57.48 -16.27 11.38
N ALA A 719 56.52 -17.18 11.54
CA ALA A 719 56.45 -18.45 10.81
C ALA A 719 55.73 -18.36 9.45
N ASN A 720 55.30 -17.17 9.01
CA ASN A 720 54.46 -16.95 7.83
C ASN A 720 53.11 -17.70 7.87
N ASP A 721 52.60 -18.03 9.06
CA ASP A 721 51.26 -18.60 9.26
C ASP A 721 50.25 -17.47 9.52
N SER A 722 49.91 -16.76 8.45
CA SER A 722 49.05 -15.58 8.50
C SER A 722 47.65 -15.88 9.02
N GLY A 723 47.11 -17.09 8.77
CA GLY A 723 45.79 -17.49 9.22
C GLY A 723 45.69 -17.64 10.74
N GLU A 724 46.64 -18.34 11.37
CA GLU A 724 46.64 -18.49 12.83
C GLU A 724 47.02 -17.20 13.56
N GLN A 725 47.96 -16.42 13.00
CA GLN A 725 48.27 -15.09 13.50
C GLN A 725 47.01 -14.20 13.55
N GLN A 726 46.23 -14.20 12.47
CA GLN A 726 44.99 -13.40 12.39
C GLN A 726 43.95 -13.84 13.43
N GLN A 727 43.74 -15.14 13.60
CA GLN A 727 42.77 -15.64 14.57
C GLN A 727 43.15 -15.25 16.00
N ALA A 728 44.43 -15.31 16.35
CA ALA A 728 44.93 -14.88 17.65
C ALA A 728 44.82 -13.35 17.82
N LEU A 729 45.16 -12.57 16.80
CA LEU A 729 44.99 -11.11 16.82
C LEU A 729 43.53 -10.70 16.91
N ARG A 730 42.60 -11.43 16.29
CA ARG A 730 41.16 -11.16 16.37
C ARG A 730 40.65 -11.25 17.81
N LEU A 731 41.08 -12.26 18.56
CA LEU A 731 40.78 -12.41 19.98
C LEU A 731 41.37 -11.27 20.81
N VAL A 732 42.63 -10.91 20.57
CA VAL A 732 43.31 -9.84 21.31
C VAL A 732 42.68 -8.48 21.02
N LEU A 733 42.50 -8.13 19.74
CA LEU A 733 41.99 -6.83 19.32
C LEU A 733 40.48 -6.67 19.58
N GLY A 734 39.74 -7.78 19.70
CA GLY A 734 38.35 -7.77 20.11
C GLY A 734 38.15 -7.41 21.59
N ASP A 735 39.19 -7.51 22.41
CA ASP A 735 39.15 -7.25 23.84
C ASP A 735 39.23 -5.74 24.17
N PRO A 736 38.32 -5.18 24.98
CA PRO A 736 38.35 -3.76 25.35
C PRO A 736 39.57 -3.35 26.19
N ALA A 737 40.32 -4.30 26.78
CA ALA A 737 41.59 -4.03 27.44
C ALA A 737 42.77 -3.84 26.47
N ALA A 738 42.62 -4.26 25.21
CA ALA A 738 43.67 -4.21 24.18
C ALA A 738 44.23 -2.80 23.94
N GLY A 739 43.39 -1.78 23.95
CA GLY A 739 43.82 -0.38 23.75
C GLY A 739 44.56 0.24 24.95
N LYS A 740 44.56 -0.40 26.12
CA LYS A 740 45.14 0.17 27.35
C LYS A 740 46.65 -0.11 27.43
N PRO A 741 47.48 0.84 27.90
CA PRO A 741 48.90 0.57 28.19
C PRO A 741 49.05 -0.50 29.28
N PRO A 742 50.05 -1.41 29.21
CA PRO A 742 51.10 -1.55 28.18
C PRO A 742 50.68 -2.38 26.96
N LEU A 743 49.49 -2.98 26.97
CA LEU A 743 49.02 -3.93 25.96
C LEU A 743 48.90 -3.28 24.57
N GLY A 744 48.39 -2.05 24.51
CA GLY A 744 48.30 -1.30 23.26
C GLY A 744 49.66 -1.07 22.56
N ALA A 745 50.75 -0.94 23.34
CA ALA A 745 52.10 -0.80 22.78
C ALA A 745 52.66 -2.14 22.26
N LEU A 746 52.36 -3.24 22.95
CA LEU A 746 52.68 -4.60 22.50
C LEU A 746 51.94 -4.95 21.21
N ILE A 747 50.64 -4.66 21.15
CA ILE A 747 49.81 -4.87 19.96
C ILE A 747 50.31 -4.00 18.81
N ALA A 748 50.57 -2.72 19.03
CA ALA A 748 51.10 -1.84 17.98
C ALA A 748 52.44 -2.32 17.44
N LYS A 749 53.26 -3.00 18.25
CA LYS A 749 54.51 -3.63 17.83
C LYS A 749 54.29 -4.94 17.06
N THR A 750 53.35 -5.79 17.49
CA THR A 750 53.03 -7.07 16.84
C THR A 750 52.27 -6.88 15.52
N VAL A 751 51.46 -5.82 15.43
CA VAL A 751 50.71 -5.43 14.23
C VAL A 751 51.52 -4.44 13.35
N GLY A 752 52.63 -3.89 13.84
CA GLY A 752 53.32 -2.73 13.25
C GLY A 752 54.34 -3.04 12.14
N ALA A 753 54.04 -2.58 10.91
CA ALA A 753 54.88 -1.79 9.99
C ALA A 753 54.36 -1.84 8.54
N ASP A 754 53.75 -2.95 8.11
CA ASP A 754 53.47 -3.22 6.68
C ASP A 754 52.07 -2.83 6.17
N VAL A 755 51.18 -2.30 7.01
CA VAL A 755 49.87 -1.80 6.53
C VAL A 755 50.01 -0.45 5.78
N GLY A 756 51.23 0.11 5.67
CA GLY A 756 51.46 1.51 5.32
C GLY A 756 52.24 1.84 4.04
N THR A 757 52.69 0.89 3.22
CA THR A 757 53.56 1.22 2.06
C THR A 757 53.27 0.46 0.77
N GLY A 758 52.32 -0.46 0.76
CA GLY A 758 51.88 -1.17 -0.46
C GLY A 758 51.04 -0.29 -1.39
N PRO A 759 51.03 -0.58 -2.72
CA PRO A 759 50.19 0.15 -3.66
C PRO A 759 48.71 0.00 -3.29
N LEU A 760 48.00 1.14 -3.17
CA LEU A 760 46.55 1.20 -3.09
C LEU A 760 45.93 0.48 -4.30
N PRO A 761 44.81 -0.25 -4.13
CA PRO A 761 43.94 -0.31 -2.94
C PRO A 761 44.36 -1.35 -1.88
N PRO A 762 44.01 -1.14 -0.59
CA PRO A 762 44.27 -2.12 0.48
C PRO A 762 43.45 -3.41 0.24
N ASN A 763 44.01 -4.57 0.60
CA ASN A 763 43.26 -5.83 0.53
C ASN A 763 42.30 -6.00 1.72
N ASP A 764 41.32 -6.90 1.62
CA ASP A 764 40.31 -7.13 2.67
C ASP A 764 40.93 -7.44 4.05
N GLN A 765 42.06 -8.14 4.07
CA GLN A 765 42.78 -8.47 5.29
C GLN A 765 43.32 -7.23 6.01
N GLN A 766 43.90 -6.28 5.27
CA GLN A 766 44.38 -5.01 5.82
C GLN A 766 43.20 -4.20 6.37
N VAL A 767 42.08 -4.20 5.68
CA VAL A 767 40.85 -3.52 6.12
C VAL A 767 40.30 -4.12 7.42
N GLU A 768 40.26 -5.44 7.53
CA GLU A 768 39.81 -6.13 8.74
C GLU A 768 40.68 -5.77 9.97
N GLN A 769 42.00 -5.80 9.80
CA GLN A 769 42.97 -5.47 10.86
C GLN A 769 42.86 -4.03 11.32
N VAL A 770 42.68 -3.09 10.37
CA VAL A 770 42.47 -1.67 10.67
C VAL A 770 41.16 -1.46 11.42
N GLY A 771 40.09 -2.16 11.04
CA GLY A 771 38.82 -2.15 11.77
C GLY A 771 38.97 -2.65 13.21
N LEU A 772 39.63 -3.80 13.41
CA LEU A 772 39.89 -4.35 14.75
C LEU A 772 40.70 -3.41 15.64
N LEU A 773 41.75 -2.78 15.08
CA LEU A 773 42.52 -1.75 15.79
C LEU A 773 41.65 -0.57 16.20
N ALA A 774 40.77 -0.10 15.30
CA ALA A 774 39.87 1.01 15.60
C ALA A 774 38.89 0.68 16.74
N ARG A 775 38.28 -0.51 16.74
CA ARG A 775 37.41 -0.98 17.84
C ARG A 775 38.14 -1.04 19.18
N SER A 776 39.40 -1.47 19.19
CA SER A 776 40.19 -1.61 20.42
C SER A 776 40.56 -0.28 21.09
N GLY A 777 40.47 0.84 20.36
CA GLY A 777 40.95 2.15 20.81
C GLY A 777 42.47 2.29 20.82
N ALA A 778 43.22 1.33 20.26
CA ALA A 778 44.67 1.41 20.12
C ALA A 778 45.08 2.57 19.20
N PRO A 779 46.25 3.21 19.44
CA PRO A 779 46.72 4.30 18.60
C PRO A 779 46.98 3.84 17.16
N MET A 780 46.35 4.51 16.20
CA MET A 780 46.46 4.21 14.77
C MET A 780 47.46 5.13 14.07
N THR A 781 48.19 4.60 13.08
CA THR A 781 49.08 5.39 12.22
C THR A 781 48.28 6.30 11.27
N ALA A 782 48.96 7.27 10.64
CA ALA A 782 48.31 8.17 9.66
C ALA A 782 47.74 7.40 8.45
N GLY A 783 48.47 6.41 7.92
CA GLY A 783 48.00 5.60 6.79
C GLY A 783 46.79 4.73 7.13
N GLN A 784 46.75 4.14 8.33
CA GLN A 784 45.59 3.35 8.79
C GLN A 784 44.34 4.21 8.98
N ARG A 785 44.48 5.44 9.47
CA ARG A 785 43.36 6.41 9.54
C ARG A 785 42.89 6.82 8.15
N GLU A 786 43.79 6.97 7.21
CA GLU A 786 43.44 7.31 5.83
C GLU A 786 42.68 6.18 5.11
N ILE A 787 43.05 4.91 5.35
CA ILE A 787 42.28 3.75 4.86
C ILE A 787 40.83 3.78 5.36
N LEU A 788 40.59 4.04 6.65
CA LEU A 788 39.21 4.13 7.16
C LEU A 788 38.47 5.33 6.57
N ARG A 789 39.15 6.48 6.43
CA ARG A 789 38.53 7.67 5.83
C ARG A 789 38.17 7.46 4.37
N SER A 790 39.01 6.79 3.57
CA SER A 790 38.70 6.52 2.17
C SER A 790 37.48 5.60 2.06
N ILE A 791 37.44 4.54 2.88
CA ILE A 791 36.29 3.62 2.95
C ILE A 791 35.01 4.34 3.38
N LEU A 792 35.10 5.25 4.35
CA LEU A 792 33.97 6.07 4.81
C LEU A 792 33.51 7.08 3.75
N ALA A 793 34.44 7.69 3.02
CA ALA A 793 34.13 8.61 1.92
C ALA A 793 33.40 7.87 0.79
N ASP A 794 33.81 6.64 0.48
CA ASP A 794 33.11 5.78 -0.47
C ASP A 794 31.72 5.39 0.07
N ALA A 795 31.60 4.96 1.33
CA ALA A 795 30.33 4.56 1.94
C ALA A 795 29.28 5.69 2.04
N THR A 796 29.72 6.95 2.04
CA THR A 796 28.85 8.13 2.08
C THR A 796 28.61 8.75 0.70
N SER A 797 29.21 8.18 -0.35
CA SER A 797 28.98 8.59 -1.74
C SER A 797 27.60 8.12 -2.23
N PRO A 798 26.83 8.99 -2.91
CA PRO A 798 25.56 8.59 -3.52
C PRO A 798 25.71 7.56 -4.65
N GLU A 799 26.92 7.31 -5.15
CA GLU A 799 27.19 6.28 -6.15
C GLU A 799 27.40 4.87 -5.54
N THR A 800 27.70 4.80 -4.24
CA THR A 800 28.01 3.55 -3.52
C THR A 800 26.79 3.06 -2.75
N GLU A 801 25.70 2.78 -3.45
CA GLU A 801 24.43 2.41 -2.79
C GLU A 801 24.38 0.96 -2.28
N ARG A 802 25.29 0.06 -2.69
CA ARG A 802 25.14 -1.38 -2.40
C ARG A 802 26.45 -2.08 -2.03
N ILE A 803 26.36 -2.91 -1.00
CA ILE A 803 27.44 -3.81 -0.54
C ILE A 803 27.36 -5.11 -1.32
N ALA A 804 28.52 -5.59 -1.78
CA ALA A 804 28.62 -6.90 -2.41
C ALA A 804 28.68 -7.99 -1.32
N TYR A 805 27.62 -8.80 -1.23
CA TYR A 805 27.58 -10.01 -0.41
C TYR A 805 27.89 -11.23 -1.26
N THR A 806 28.69 -12.15 -0.73
CA THR A 806 29.17 -13.36 -1.41
C THR A 806 28.52 -14.61 -0.82
N GLY A 807 28.61 -15.75 -1.52
CA GLY A 807 28.09 -17.03 -1.01
C GLY A 807 28.66 -17.41 0.36
N GLU A 808 29.89 -16.99 0.68
CA GLU A 808 30.51 -17.22 1.98
C GLU A 808 29.77 -16.48 3.12
N ASP A 809 29.08 -15.38 2.82
CA ASP A 809 28.34 -14.56 3.79
C ASP A 809 27.01 -15.21 4.26
N LYS A 810 26.45 -16.16 3.48
CA LYS A 810 25.13 -16.79 3.75
C LYS A 810 25.16 -17.94 4.77
N GLY A 811 26.29 -18.63 4.94
CA GLY A 811 26.33 -19.92 5.64
C GLY A 811 25.85 -21.09 4.77
N GLU A 812 25.57 -22.26 5.38
CA GLU A 812 25.18 -23.50 4.69
C GLU A 812 23.78 -23.43 4.04
N ALA A 813 23.65 -22.73 2.91
CA ALA A 813 22.55 -22.90 1.95
C ALA A 813 22.99 -22.36 0.58
N ALA A 814 22.94 -23.22 -0.44
CA ALA A 814 23.32 -22.89 -1.81
C ALA A 814 22.20 -22.11 -2.53
N ASP A 815 22.65 -21.25 -3.45
CA ASP A 815 21.92 -20.47 -4.45
C ASP A 815 21.55 -19.02 -4.06
N ALA A 816 22.36 -18.04 -4.48
CA ALA A 816 21.88 -16.79 -5.09
C ALA A 816 22.96 -16.03 -5.87
N ILE A 817 22.43 -15.10 -6.67
CA ILE A 817 23.00 -14.25 -7.71
C ILE A 817 24.01 -13.22 -7.18
N GLU A 818 25.14 -13.07 -7.90
CA GLU A 818 26.13 -12.01 -7.71
C GLU A 818 25.56 -10.63 -8.06
N LEU A 819 25.75 -9.65 -7.17
CA LEU A 819 25.61 -8.24 -7.48
C LEU A 819 26.99 -7.56 -7.40
N ALA A 820 27.22 -6.63 -8.34
CA ALA A 820 28.50 -6.11 -8.79
C ALA A 820 29.29 -5.22 -7.79
N ALA A 821 30.53 -4.93 -8.19
CA ALA A 821 31.64 -4.33 -7.44
C ALA A 821 31.34 -3.07 -6.61
N GLY A 822 31.88 -3.07 -5.39
CA GLY A 822 31.75 -2.05 -4.35
C GLY A 822 31.90 -2.73 -2.98
N LEU A 823 32.27 -1.99 -1.93
CA LEU A 823 32.51 -2.41 -0.53
C LEU A 823 32.05 -3.85 -0.15
N THR A 824 32.96 -4.66 0.42
CA THR A 824 32.69 -6.04 0.88
C THR A 824 32.12 -6.08 2.31
N SER A 825 31.64 -7.24 2.77
CA SER A 825 31.23 -7.44 4.18
C SER A 825 32.36 -7.14 5.18
N THR A 826 33.61 -7.36 4.79
CA THR A 826 34.80 -6.99 5.58
C THR A 826 34.93 -5.47 5.76
N HIS A 827 34.66 -4.69 4.71
CA HIS A 827 34.65 -3.22 4.79
C HIS A 827 33.53 -2.74 5.72
N LEU A 828 32.34 -3.32 5.63
CA LEU A 828 31.21 -3.01 6.52
C LEU A 828 31.56 -3.21 7.99
N VAL A 829 32.15 -4.36 8.33
CA VAL A 829 32.58 -4.68 9.69
C VAL A 829 33.67 -3.72 10.16
N ALA A 830 34.64 -3.37 9.31
CA ALA A 830 35.70 -2.43 9.66
C ALA A 830 35.16 -1.02 9.98
N ILE A 831 34.21 -0.51 9.19
CA ILE A 831 33.53 0.76 9.47
C ILE A 831 32.76 0.67 10.78
N SER A 832 32.01 -0.43 10.98
CA SER A 832 31.22 -0.68 12.20
C SER A 832 32.10 -0.61 13.45
N ARG A 833 33.27 -1.25 13.39
CA ARG A 833 34.29 -1.25 14.46
C ARG A 833 34.85 0.14 14.75
N ALA A 834 35.14 0.92 13.71
CA ALA A 834 35.64 2.29 13.85
C ALA A 834 34.62 3.24 14.52
N VAL A 835 33.33 3.07 14.19
CA VAL A 835 32.23 3.80 14.83
C VAL A 835 32.11 3.42 16.31
N ILE A 836 32.12 2.11 16.62
CA ILE A 836 32.04 1.63 18.01
C ILE A 836 33.23 2.12 18.85
N GLY A 837 34.44 2.10 18.30
CA GLY A 837 35.66 2.54 18.99
C GLY A 837 35.77 4.05 19.21
N GLY A 838 34.86 4.86 18.67
CA GLY A 838 34.87 6.32 18.85
C GLY A 838 36.02 7.03 18.14
N THR A 839 36.75 6.35 17.25
CA THR A 839 37.90 6.92 16.51
C THR A 839 37.50 7.88 15.39
N ALA A 840 36.20 8.10 15.23
CA ALA A 840 35.57 8.74 14.11
C ALA A 840 34.86 10.03 14.58
N GLU A 841 35.62 11.12 14.74
CA GLU A 841 35.05 12.44 14.97
C GLU A 841 34.31 12.89 13.71
N HIS A 842 32.98 12.86 13.75
CA HIS A 842 32.12 13.20 12.62
C HIS A 842 31.17 14.32 12.99
N ASP A 843 30.90 15.21 12.03
CA ASP A 843 29.78 16.14 12.12
C ASP A 843 28.43 15.39 12.03
N LEU A 844 27.34 16.09 12.36
CA LEU A 844 25.99 15.50 12.40
C LEU A 844 25.55 14.96 11.03
N GLN A 845 25.88 15.66 9.93
CA GLN A 845 25.49 15.26 8.58
C GLN A 845 26.17 13.96 8.15
N THR A 846 27.45 13.81 8.50
CA THR A 846 28.25 12.62 8.25
C THR A 846 27.71 11.43 9.07
N ARG A 847 27.31 11.65 10.34
CA ARG A 847 26.71 10.60 11.17
C ARG A 847 25.41 10.07 10.58
N GLN A 848 24.52 10.95 10.13
CA GLN A 848 23.27 10.54 9.50
C GLN A 848 23.51 9.77 8.20
N ALA A 849 24.49 10.19 7.39
CA ALA A 849 24.86 9.48 6.16
C ALA A 849 25.35 8.06 6.46
N ILE A 850 26.21 7.89 7.47
CA ILE A 850 26.72 6.57 7.89
C ILE A 850 25.60 5.70 8.48
N LEU A 851 24.68 6.28 9.25
CA LEU A 851 23.51 5.56 9.77
C LEU A 851 22.62 5.04 8.62
N ASN A 852 22.31 5.90 7.64
CA ASN A 852 21.53 5.51 6.46
C ASN A 852 22.24 4.41 5.64
N PHE A 853 23.57 4.48 5.55
CA PHE A 853 24.39 3.45 4.92
C PHE A 853 24.25 2.10 5.65
N PHE A 854 24.40 2.08 6.99
CA PHE A 854 24.22 0.84 7.76
C PHE A 854 22.80 0.28 7.67
N GLU A 855 21.78 1.12 7.71
CA GLU A 855 20.39 0.69 7.55
C GLU A 855 20.15 0.00 6.19
N THR A 856 20.70 0.59 5.12
CA THR A 856 20.62 0.03 3.76
C THR A 856 21.41 -1.27 3.66
N ALA A 857 22.65 -1.28 4.16
CA ALA A 857 23.51 -2.45 4.19
C ALA A 857 22.85 -3.64 4.91
N LEU A 858 22.28 -3.41 6.10
CA LEU A 858 21.59 -4.43 6.89
C LEU A 858 20.33 -4.95 6.19
N ALA A 859 19.57 -4.07 5.54
CA ALA A 859 18.40 -4.47 4.75
C ALA A 859 18.81 -5.37 3.58
N ASP A 860 19.87 -5.01 2.85
CA ASP A 860 20.38 -5.80 1.73
C ASP A 860 20.98 -7.14 2.18
N ALA A 861 21.72 -7.16 3.29
CA ALA A 861 22.22 -8.40 3.90
C ALA A 861 21.06 -9.36 4.23
N ARG A 862 19.96 -8.84 4.79
CA ARG A 862 18.77 -9.64 5.11
C ARG A 862 18.09 -10.18 3.85
N ARG A 863 17.98 -9.39 2.77
CA ARG A 863 17.46 -9.86 1.48
C ARG A 863 18.32 -10.95 0.88
N PHE A 864 19.64 -10.85 1.07
CA PHE A 864 20.60 -11.83 0.59
C PHE A 864 20.62 -13.12 1.44
N GLY A 865 20.16 -13.05 2.70
CA GLY A 865 20.10 -14.18 3.63
C GLY A 865 21.33 -14.30 4.54
N VAL A 866 22.04 -13.20 4.80
CA VAL A 866 23.16 -13.17 5.75
C VAL A 866 22.66 -13.46 7.17
N GLN A 867 23.38 -14.32 7.90
CA GLN A 867 23.01 -14.68 9.27
C GLN A 867 23.06 -13.46 10.21
N PRO A 868 22.04 -13.24 11.07
CA PRO A 868 22.00 -12.09 11.98
C PRO A 868 23.22 -11.97 12.91
N SER A 869 23.81 -13.09 13.32
CA SER A 869 25.03 -13.11 14.16
C SER A 869 26.22 -12.42 13.51
N ARG A 870 26.34 -12.47 12.18
CA ARG A 870 27.41 -11.81 11.43
C ARG A 870 27.22 -10.30 11.31
N LEU A 871 26.00 -9.82 11.55
CA LEU A 871 25.62 -8.41 11.43
C LEU A 871 25.62 -7.67 12.78
N GLN A 872 25.88 -8.37 13.88
CA GLN A 872 25.74 -7.83 15.24
C GLN A 872 26.62 -6.59 15.48
N GLU A 873 27.84 -6.56 14.94
CA GLU A 873 28.72 -5.40 15.02
C GLU A 873 28.16 -4.19 14.27
N THR A 874 27.59 -4.41 13.08
CA THR A 874 26.97 -3.36 12.28
C THR A 874 25.70 -2.82 12.93
N VAL A 875 24.87 -3.70 13.49
CA VAL A 875 23.69 -3.30 14.30
C VAL A 875 24.12 -2.46 15.50
N SER A 876 25.19 -2.87 16.20
CA SER A 876 25.72 -2.15 17.36
C SER A 876 26.27 -0.77 16.97
N ALA A 877 26.98 -0.67 15.85
CA ALA A 877 27.50 0.58 15.33
C ALA A 877 26.38 1.56 14.92
N ALA A 878 25.36 1.05 14.23
CA ALA A 878 24.17 1.83 13.89
C ALA A 878 23.41 2.30 15.13
N ALA A 879 23.32 1.47 16.18
CA ALA A 879 22.71 1.86 17.45
C ALA A 879 23.48 2.99 18.15
N VAL A 880 24.83 2.96 18.11
CA VAL A 880 25.68 4.06 18.62
C VAL A 880 25.41 5.36 17.87
N LEU A 881 25.32 5.31 16.54
CA LEU A 881 25.02 6.50 15.73
C LEU A 881 23.61 7.04 15.99
N LEU A 882 22.62 6.15 16.12
CA LEU A 882 21.24 6.51 16.44
C LEU A 882 21.15 7.21 17.81
N GLU A 883 21.91 6.77 18.80
CA GLU A 883 22.03 7.42 20.12
C GLU A 883 22.66 8.81 20.00
N GLN A 884 23.74 8.94 19.25
CA GLN A 884 24.49 10.18 19.07
C GLN A 884 23.78 11.25 18.20
N ASP A 885 22.88 10.84 17.31
CA ASP A 885 22.08 11.73 16.47
C ASP A 885 20.96 12.43 17.28
N SER A 886 20.50 11.80 18.36
CA SER A 886 19.44 12.32 19.20
C SER A 886 19.91 13.46 20.12
N THR A 887 19.75 14.71 19.67
CA THR A 887 20.14 15.94 20.41
C THR A 887 19.50 16.11 21.79
N GLY A 888 18.45 15.34 22.12
CA GLY A 888 17.78 15.30 23.44
C GLY A 888 17.75 13.91 24.10
N GLY A 889 18.52 12.96 23.59
CA GLY A 889 18.43 11.54 23.96
C GLY A 889 17.37 10.79 23.17
N LEU A 890 17.55 9.47 23.05
CA LEU A 890 16.58 8.58 22.41
C LEU A 890 15.33 8.47 23.28
N ASP A 891 14.20 8.94 22.74
CA ASP A 891 12.89 8.85 23.36
C ASP A 891 11.94 7.94 22.55
N THR A 892 10.76 7.65 23.10
CA THR A 892 9.72 6.84 22.44
C THR A 892 9.37 7.36 21.04
N ALA A 893 9.33 8.68 20.85
CA ALA A 893 8.91 9.28 19.59
C ALA A 893 9.98 9.10 18.49
N ALA A 894 11.26 9.24 18.85
CA ALA A 894 12.39 8.98 17.96
C ALA A 894 12.42 7.52 17.52
N LEU A 895 12.35 6.57 18.47
CA LEU A 895 12.35 5.14 18.14
C LEU A 895 11.15 4.73 17.29
N TYR A 896 9.96 5.24 17.62
CA TYR A 896 8.77 4.99 16.80
C TYR A 896 8.93 5.49 15.37
N ARG A 897 9.48 6.70 15.16
CA ARG A 897 9.73 7.24 13.81
C ARG A 897 10.70 6.36 13.03
N THR A 898 11.76 5.87 13.69
CA THR A 898 12.72 4.94 13.09
C THR A 898 12.03 3.66 12.64
N VAL A 899 11.15 3.06 13.45
CA VAL A 899 10.44 1.83 13.03
C VAL A 899 9.40 2.12 11.94
N ALA A 900 8.71 3.27 11.99
CA ALA A 900 7.61 3.62 11.10
C ALA A 900 8.02 3.97 9.65
N CYS A 901 9.25 4.44 9.43
CA CYS A 901 9.65 4.94 8.10
C CYS A 901 9.76 3.84 7.01
N CYS A 902 9.85 2.56 7.41
CA CYS A 902 10.00 1.42 6.50
C CYS A 902 8.78 0.50 6.47
N ALA A 903 7.57 1.06 6.61
CA ALA A 903 6.34 0.28 6.74
C ALA A 903 6.03 -0.67 5.55
N GLN A 904 6.67 -0.49 4.39
CA GLN A 904 6.43 -1.27 3.16
C GLN A 904 7.56 -2.23 2.80
N ASP A 905 8.69 -2.20 3.54
CA ASP A 905 9.91 -2.96 3.23
C ASP A 905 10.28 -3.80 4.46
N MET A 906 10.01 -5.10 4.40
CA MET A 906 10.18 -5.97 5.56
C MET A 906 11.65 -6.09 5.99
N ALA A 907 12.57 -6.15 5.02
CA ALA A 907 14.00 -6.27 5.31
C ALA A 907 14.54 -5.02 6.01
N ALA A 908 14.20 -3.84 5.50
CA ALA A 908 14.58 -2.57 6.12
C ALA A 908 13.93 -2.39 7.50
N ARG A 909 12.65 -2.79 7.66
CA ARG A 909 11.97 -2.78 8.96
C ARG A 909 12.67 -3.67 9.97
N LYS A 910 13.01 -4.92 9.62
CA LYS A 910 13.74 -5.84 10.52
C LYS A 910 15.12 -5.31 10.90
N ALA A 911 15.86 -4.74 9.94
CA ALA A 911 17.14 -4.08 10.23
C ALA A 911 16.98 -2.96 11.26
N ARG A 912 15.97 -2.10 11.11
CA ARG A 912 15.70 -1.01 12.06
C ARG A 912 15.23 -1.50 13.42
N ILE A 913 14.42 -2.57 13.48
CA ILE A 913 14.07 -3.22 14.74
C ILE A 913 15.33 -3.66 15.49
N ASP A 914 16.29 -4.31 14.81
CA ASP A 914 17.53 -4.73 15.44
C ASP A 914 18.34 -3.56 15.99
N ILE A 915 18.45 -2.47 15.21
CA ILE A 915 19.13 -1.23 15.63
C ILE A 915 18.45 -0.62 16.85
N VAL A 916 17.12 -0.53 16.84
CA VAL A 916 16.31 0.04 17.94
C VAL A 916 16.44 -0.81 19.20
N VAL A 917 16.38 -2.15 19.08
CA VAL A 917 16.59 -3.06 20.22
C VAL A 917 17.99 -2.90 20.78
N ALA A 918 19.03 -2.87 19.93
CA ALA A 918 20.40 -2.66 20.37
C ALA A 918 20.58 -1.29 21.05
N ALA A 919 19.93 -0.24 20.56
CA ALA A 919 19.95 1.08 21.19
C ALA A 919 19.26 1.07 22.56
N LEU A 920 18.09 0.42 22.69
CA LEU A 920 17.36 0.26 23.95
C LEU A 920 18.18 -0.49 25.01
N LEU A 921 18.90 -1.55 24.61
CA LEU A 921 19.74 -2.32 25.54
C LEU A 921 20.91 -1.49 26.10
N ARG A 922 21.37 -0.48 25.37
CA ARG A 922 22.43 0.44 25.80
C ARG A 922 21.94 1.53 26.75
N MET A 923 20.66 1.88 26.72
CA MET A 923 20.08 2.90 27.60
C MET A 923 20.10 2.48 29.06
N PRO A 924 20.26 3.39 30.03
CA PRO A 924 20.01 3.13 31.46
C PRO A 924 18.66 2.44 31.69
N ILE A 925 18.58 1.49 32.64
CA ILE A 925 17.42 0.60 32.84
C ILE A 925 16.12 1.42 32.96
N LYS A 926 16.13 2.43 33.83
CA LYS A 926 14.98 3.31 34.03
C LYS A 926 14.51 3.99 32.72
N GLN A 927 15.45 4.53 31.95
CA GLN A 927 15.13 5.18 30.67
C GLN A 927 14.60 4.18 29.64
N ARG A 928 15.19 2.98 29.57
CA ARG A 928 14.71 1.89 28.72
C ARG A 928 13.27 1.54 29.07
N ASP A 929 12.98 1.34 30.36
CA ASP A 929 11.65 0.90 30.82
C ASP A 929 10.60 1.99 30.58
N ASP A 930 10.93 3.27 30.84
CA ASP A 930 10.08 4.43 30.50
C ASP A 930 9.80 4.48 28.98
N THR A 931 10.83 4.25 28.16
CA THR A 931 10.73 4.25 26.71
C THR A 931 9.86 3.10 26.19
N VAL A 932 10.05 1.90 26.74
CA VAL A 932 9.25 0.70 26.43
C VAL A 932 7.78 0.91 26.85
N ALA A 933 7.53 1.52 28.00
CA ALA A 933 6.18 1.89 28.42
C ALA A 933 5.52 2.85 27.40
N GLY A 934 6.26 3.85 26.92
CA GLY A 934 5.80 4.72 25.83
C GLY A 934 5.53 3.96 24.52
N LEU A 935 6.37 2.97 24.18
CA LEU A 935 6.16 2.13 23.01
C LEU A 935 4.91 1.25 23.14
N ARG A 936 4.58 0.75 24.33
CA ARG A 936 3.31 0.03 24.58
C ARG A 936 2.09 0.91 24.31
N VAL A 937 2.12 2.17 24.72
CA VAL A 937 1.03 3.14 24.41
C VAL A 937 0.90 3.33 22.90
N ARG A 938 2.02 3.45 22.18
CA ARG A 938 2.01 3.56 20.71
C ARG A 938 1.45 2.29 20.07
N TRP A 939 1.93 1.12 20.49
CA TRP A 939 1.47 -0.19 20.04
C TRP A 939 -0.05 -0.33 20.17
N GLN A 940 -0.64 0.02 21.32
CA GLN A 940 -2.08 -0.05 21.54
C GLN A 940 -2.89 0.83 20.56
N SER A 941 -2.36 2.00 20.20
CA SER A 941 -3.01 2.95 19.30
C SER A 941 -2.76 2.70 17.80
N GLU A 942 -1.83 1.81 17.46
CA GLU A 942 -1.39 1.57 16.09
C GLU A 942 -2.45 0.81 15.27
N GLN A 943 -2.71 1.29 14.05
CA GLN A 943 -3.68 0.71 13.12
C GLN A 943 -3.00 -0.02 11.95
N GLU A 944 -1.75 0.30 11.65
CA GLU A 944 -0.94 -0.41 10.66
C GLU A 944 -0.44 -1.73 11.26
N ALA A 945 -0.93 -2.86 10.75
CA ALA A 945 -0.66 -4.18 11.34
C ALA A 945 0.85 -4.49 11.36
N GLU A 946 1.57 -4.14 10.31
CA GLU A 946 3.00 -4.40 10.14
C GLU A 946 3.85 -3.53 11.06
N LEU A 947 3.41 -2.29 11.33
CA LEU A 947 4.07 -1.41 12.30
C LEU A 947 3.75 -1.87 13.73
N LYS A 948 2.52 -2.29 13.99
CA LYS A 948 2.12 -2.84 15.29
C LYS A 948 2.92 -4.11 15.63
N LEU A 949 3.07 -5.04 14.69
CA LEU A 949 3.94 -6.22 14.82
C LEU A 949 5.40 -5.82 15.10
N ALA A 950 5.92 -4.80 14.41
CA ALA A 950 7.29 -4.33 14.60
C ALA A 950 7.52 -3.72 15.99
N ILE A 951 6.58 -2.89 16.47
CA ILE A 951 6.66 -2.31 17.82
C ILE A 951 6.56 -3.42 18.86
N ALA A 952 5.68 -4.41 18.66
CA ALA A 952 5.59 -5.57 19.55
C ALA A 952 6.93 -6.33 19.62
N ASP A 953 7.58 -6.58 18.48
CA ASP A 953 8.87 -7.26 18.42
C ASP A 953 9.97 -6.48 19.17
N VAL A 954 10.00 -5.15 19.01
CA VAL A 954 10.91 -4.27 19.77
C VAL A 954 10.68 -4.40 21.27
N ILE A 955 9.41 -4.32 21.73
CA ILE A 955 9.07 -4.40 23.16
C ILE A 955 9.49 -5.76 23.72
N ILE A 956 9.10 -6.84 23.06
CA ILE A 956 9.40 -8.21 23.50
C ILE A 956 10.91 -8.40 23.60
N ARG A 957 11.66 -8.09 22.54
CA ARG A 957 13.12 -8.30 22.51
C ARG A 957 13.87 -7.40 23.48
N ALA A 958 13.47 -6.13 23.62
CA ALA A 958 14.13 -5.21 24.56
C ALA A 958 13.94 -5.63 26.03
N MET A 959 12.87 -6.36 26.34
CA MET A 959 12.57 -6.84 27.68
C MET A 959 13.14 -8.23 27.97
N THR A 960 13.26 -9.09 26.96
CA THR A 960 13.77 -10.47 27.11
C THR A 960 15.27 -10.60 26.90
N GLN A 961 15.88 -9.79 26.03
CA GLN A 961 17.32 -9.84 25.80
C GLN A 961 18.09 -9.23 26.97
N GLN A 962 19.16 -9.90 27.37
CA GLN A 962 20.11 -9.35 28.33
C GLN A 962 20.94 -8.25 27.69
N ARG A 963 21.43 -7.34 28.54
CA ARG A 963 22.48 -6.43 28.08
C ARG A 963 23.73 -7.26 27.75
N PRO A 964 24.38 -7.01 26.61
CA PRO A 964 25.68 -7.58 26.32
C PRO A 964 26.73 -7.11 27.33
#